data_AF-A0A2K3DUY6-F1
#
_entry.id   AF-A0A2K3DUY6-F1
#
_cell.length_a   1.000
_cell.length_b   1.000
_cell.length_c   1.000
_cell.angle_alpha   90.00
_cell.angle_beta   90.00
_cell.angle_gamma   90.00
#
_symmetry.space_group_name_H-M   'P 1'
#
loop_
_entity.id
_entity.type
_entity.pdbx_description
1 polymer ?
#
loop_
_entity_poly.entity_id
_entity_poly.type
_entity_poly.pdbx_seq_one_letter_code
_entity_poly.pdbx_strand_id
1 'polypeptide(L)'
;MDDNLKRIVSEATRVCRERGQKVDPYVVAYVTSLEDARGALQSLVPDVSLKAGAVSSEAVAAIGGYVAGLVGDARDPRIRTAMMQQERAGMLQRAVTGPRALRGNTPDAYDKFYKLVLEAVAVEAGLELAVADPTAHAELRAALESVFPVSAVSRFVTLAEGERLTQLAELARICTGICLYNRSCGAGGSALPAAAASYLPQAQRLLRDISRCCVEVGEQLAQLQVLLSRLPPPPPPSAPAAAEEAGEGEGGAEAAASQPAEPVAEPADVAARRRQLHSEIVNRGQALQLFESLSADLGEGLEAAQQLDAELEHVLVQVAEAVGGSAAVPKDRVYPLFDRLGALHAGLHQELRLLVVRQRLYDELGELSALTPGSVLAGGGAGGAAGGKKTSGTSTSATGSRVASAGAAGAPPSAAAAVEALCEQLDEATLAGLDALASGQPPAVAAAAAAEGEDGAAATAAPPPLEYIRPASHSQLQPGLALAGFCPGSLGGRPAAAGGVALLRRANPRLGYLAFGDKVYGFSSNADMRAFLSDPAAVLAGVAAAVAREPLLARPLGLPPPVASADVHAVLQAMSGPLKVDFGCQTPVHFLERHIDKDYEWNVWALRRRALALANLRNKATHSAQTAESHFKRENETQVWKPREAVVQTRVTKGQAMPRKLQYVAGLRGAADAKMNVVRLELDLGQPHQH
;
A
#
# COMPACT_ATOMS: atom_id res chain seq x y z
N MET A 1 20.93 -5.72 9.31
CA MET A 1 21.48 -4.49 9.91
C MET A 1 22.07 -4.84 11.26
N ASP A 2 23.33 -4.48 11.47
CA ASP A 2 24.08 -4.76 12.70
C ASP A 2 23.48 -4.00 13.91
N ASP A 3 23.46 -4.59 15.09
CA ASP A 3 22.74 -4.04 16.26
C ASP A 3 23.30 -2.69 16.74
N ASN A 4 24.61 -2.44 16.58
CA ASN A 4 25.23 -1.14 16.87
C ASN A 4 24.78 -0.05 15.87
N LEU A 5 24.63 -0.39 14.58
CA LEU A 5 24.12 0.53 13.56
C LEU A 5 22.70 0.97 13.90
N LYS A 6 21.82 0.04 14.30
CA LYS A 6 20.44 0.38 14.69
C LYS A 6 20.40 1.38 15.85
N ARG A 7 21.24 1.19 16.88
CA ARG A 7 21.31 2.08 18.05
C ARG A 7 21.81 3.48 17.68
N ILE A 8 22.80 3.57 16.78
CA ILE A 8 23.31 4.85 16.28
C ILE A 8 22.25 5.55 15.41
N VAL A 9 21.55 4.80 14.55
CA VAL A 9 20.48 5.34 13.70
C VAL A 9 19.31 5.83 14.54
N SER A 10 18.90 5.11 15.58
CA SER A 10 17.84 5.56 16.50
C SER A 10 18.22 6.84 17.25
N GLU A 11 19.46 6.96 17.69
CA GLU A 11 19.95 8.17 18.37
C GLU A 11 20.05 9.36 17.40
N ALA A 12 20.62 9.16 16.21
CA ALA A 12 20.72 10.21 15.19
C ALA A 12 19.33 10.68 14.71
N THR A 13 18.39 9.76 14.49
CA THR A 13 17.01 10.11 14.11
C THR A 13 16.27 10.83 15.23
N ARG A 14 16.49 10.47 16.50
CA ARG A 14 15.99 11.21 17.67
C ARG A 14 16.51 12.65 17.66
N VAL A 15 17.82 12.84 17.51
CA VAL A 15 18.45 14.17 17.47
C VAL A 15 17.95 15.01 16.29
N CYS A 16 17.77 14.42 15.11
CA CYS A 16 17.16 15.12 13.96
C CYS A 16 15.71 15.53 14.22
N ARG A 17 14.90 14.68 14.88
CA ARG A 17 13.52 15.01 15.27
C ARG A 17 13.47 16.15 16.28
N GLU A 18 14.35 16.15 17.27
CA GLU A 18 14.48 17.26 18.25
C GLU A 18 14.86 18.59 17.58
N ARG A 19 15.62 18.53 16.48
CA ARG A 19 15.97 19.69 15.64
C ARG A 19 14.89 20.08 14.62
N GLY A 20 13.75 19.39 14.59
CA GLY A 20 12.66 19.64 13.63
C GLY A 20 12.95 19.19 12.19
N GLN A 21 13.98 18.36 11.98
CA GLN A 21 14.36 17.86 10.66
C GLN A 21 13.71 16.49 10.40
N LYS A 22 12.97 16.36 9.29
CA LYS A 22 12.44 15.08 8.82
C LYS A 22 13.51 14.37 8.00
N VAL A 23 13.99 13.25 8.50
CA VAL A 23 15.08 12.48 7.89
C VAL A 23 14.68 11.00 7.83
N ASP A 24 14.90 10.38 6.67
CA ASP A 24 14.70 8.94 6.48
C ASP A 24 15.78 8.15 7.26
N PRO A 25 15.40 7.19 8.13
CA PRO A 25 16.34 6.32 8.84
C PRO A 25 17.33 5.58 7.92
N TYR A 26 16.95 5.29 6.68
CA TYR A 26 17.84 4.68 5.68
C TYR A 26 18.98 5.61 5.28
N VAL A 27 18.69 6.90 5.06
CA VAL A 27 19.70 7.91 4.73
C VAL A 27 20.69 8.04 5.89
N VAL A 28 20.20 8.04 7.12
CA VAL A 28 21.03 8.05 8.34
C VAL A 28 21.90 6.80 8.42
N ALA A 29 21.34 5.62 8.19
CA ALA A 29 22.08 4.36 8.21
C ALA A 29 23.19 4.32 7.15
N TYR A 30 22.88 4.78 5.93
CA TYR A 30 23.83 4.85 4.84
C TYR A 30 24.98 5.82 5.13
N VAL A 31 24.67 7.05 5.56
CA VAL A 31 25.69 8.04 5.92
C VAL A 31 26.57 7.53 7.07
N THR A 32 25.97 6.90 8.09
CA THR A 32 26.73 6.27 9.18
C THR A 32 27.70 5.21 8.65
N SER A 33 27.24 4.33 7.75
CA SER A 33 28.09 3.28 7.17
C SER A 33 29.21 3.83 6.27
N LEU A 34 28.97 4.95 5.57
CA LEU A 34 29.98 5.63 4.77
C LEU A 34 31.07 6.26 5.64
N GLU A 35 30.69 6.87 6.76
CA GLU A 35 31.64 7.48 7.69
C GLU A 35 32.46 6.43 8.44
N ASP A 36 31.90 5.24 8.67
CA ASP A 36 32.64 4.08 9.17
C ASP A 36 33.69 3.62 8.14
N ALA A 37 33.28 3.46 6.88
CA ALA A 37 34.18 3.05 5.79
C ALA A 37 35.29 4.08 5.51
N ARG A 38 35.05 5.36 5.82
CA ARG A 38 36.06 6.44 5.73
C ARG A 38 36.97 6.53 6.95
N GLY A 39 36.71 5.75 8.00
CA GLY A 39 37.43 5.83 9.28
C GLY A 39 37.10 7.08 10.11
N ALA A 40 36.10 7.87 9.71
CA ALA A 40 35.70 9.07 10.45
C ALA A 40 35.11 8.72 11.83
N LEU A 41 34.39 7.60 11.93
CA LEU A 41 33.88 7.12 13.21
C LEU A 41 34.99 6.72 14.19
N GLN A 42 36.07 6.12 13.68
CA GLN A 42 37.26 5.76 14.47
C GLN A 42 38.03 7.00 14.96
N SER A 43 37.96 8.11 14.23
CA SER A 43 38.54 9.38 14.64
C SER A 43 37.74 10.10 15.74
N LEU A 44 36.43 9.89 15.79
CA LEU A 44 35.52 10.45 16.81
C LEU A 44 35.54 9.63 18.10
N VAL A 45 35.56 8.31 17.97
CA VAL A 45 35.62 7.39 19.11
C VAL A 45 36.59 6.25 18.75
N PRO A 46 37.71 6.10 19.48
CA PRO A 46 38.65 5.02 19.23
C PRO A 46 38.02 3.64 19.48
N ASP A 47 38.44 2.62 18.72
CA ASP A 47 38.00 1.21 18.81
C ASP A 47 36.52 0.93 18.51
N VAL A 48 35.82 1.82 17.80
CA VAL A 48 34.43 1.58 17.37
C VAL A 48 34.37 0.73 16.10
N SER A 49 33.57 -0.34 16.16
CA SER A 49 33.19 -1.16 15.02
C SER A 49 31.68 -1.32 14.96
N LEU A 50 31.10 -1.08 13.78
CA LEU A 50 29.67 -1.31 13.55
C LEU A 50 29.30 -2.81 13.58
N LYS A 51 30.26 -3.70 13.30
CA LYS A 51 30.05 -5.15 13.13
C LYS A 51 30.38 -5.99 14.36
N ALA A 52 31.21 -5.50 15.29
CA ALA A 52 31.66 -6.26 16.46
C ALA A 52 31.93 -5.38 17.68
N GLY A 53 31.66 -5.90 18.88
CA GLY A 53 31.93 -5.22 20.16
C GLY A 53 30.75 -4.36 20.65
N ALA A 54 30.61 -4.24 21.98
CA ALA A 54 29.57 -3.41 22.58
C ALA A 54 30.00 -1.93 22.56
N VAL A 55 29.28 -1.09 21.82
CA VAL A 55 29.52 0.37 21.83
C VAL A 55 28.86 0.99 23.08
N SER A 56 29.62 1.82 23.81
CA SER A 56 29.12 2.50 25.01
C SER A 56 28.00 3.49 24.67
N SER A 57 27.09 3.76 25.62
CA SER A 57 25.97 4.69 25.38
C SER A 57 26.43 6.11 25.04
N GLU A 58 27.59 6.52 25.55
CA GLU A 58 28.21 7.81 25.28
C GLU A 58 28.77 7.88 23.85
N ALA A 59 29.40 6.80 23.38
CA ALA A 59 29.90 6.70 22.01
C ALA A 59 28.75 6.70 20.98
N VAL A 60 27.65 5.99 21.27
CA VAL A 60 26.44 6.02 20.41
C VAL A 60 25.87 7.44 20.32
N ALA A 61 25.81 8.18 21.44
CA ALA A 61 25.32 9.57 21.45
C ALA A 61 26.25 10.52 20.68
N ALA A 62 27.57 10.38 20.83
CA ALA A 62 28.56 11.19 20.11
C ALA A 62 28.48 10.97 18.59
N ILE A 63 28.44 9.70 18.16
CA ILE A 63 28.31 9.34 16.74
C ILE A 63 26.94 9.77 16.21
N GLY A 64 25.88 9.55 16.98
CA GLY A 64 24.52 9.96 16.62
C GLY A 64 24.40 11.47 16.41
N GLY A 65 25.02 12.27 17.29
CA GLY A 65 25.07 13.73 17.16
C GLY A 65 25.88 14.22 15.95
N TYR A 66 27.01 13.55 15.65
CA TYR A 66 27.83 13.84 14.46
C TYR A 66 27.08 13.55 13.16
N VAL A 67 26.49 12.36 13.05
CA VAL A 67 25.70 11.96 11.87
C VAL A 67 24.47 12.84 11.72
N ALA A 68 23.77 13.20 12.80
CA ALA A 68 22.64 14.13 12.74
C ALA A 68 23.04 15.55 12.28
N GLY A 69 24.28 15.97 12.54
CA GLY A 69 24.84 17.20 11.97
C GLY A 69 25.01 17.11 10.46
N LEU A 70 25.64 16.03 9.98
CA LEU A 70 25.86 15.78 8.55
C LEU A 70 24.56 15.65 7.75
N VAL A 71 23.58 14.94 8.30
CA VAL A 71 22.31 14.69 7.61
C VAL A 71 21.36 15.90 7.66
N GLY A 72 21.61 16.85 8.57
CA GLY A 72 20.88 18.11 8.64
C GLY A 72 21.19 19.08 7.48
N ASP A 73 22.35 18.93 6.83
CA ASP A 73 22.76 19.76 5.71
C ASP A 73 22.25 19.18 4.39
N ALA A 74 21.04 19.59 3.96
CA ALA A 74 20.38 19.08 2.74
C ALA A 74 21.18 19.21 1.42
N ARG A 75 22.31 19.95 1.43
CA ARG A 75 23.22 20.11 0.29
C ARG A 75 24.45 19.20 0.33
N ASP A 76 24.62 18.39 1.39
CA ASP A 76 25.76 17.49 1.50
C ASP A 76 25.72 16.42 0.37
N PRO A 77 26.81 16.24 -0.40
CA PRO A 77 26.89 15.20 -1.43
C PRO A 77 26.58 13.79 -0.90
N ARG A 78 26.83 13.51 0.39
CA ARG A 78 26.56 12.21 1.03
C ARG A 78 25.06 11.87 1.05
N ILE A 79 24.21 12.86 1.31
CA ILE A 79 22.74 12.68 1.30
C ILE A 79 22.25 12.43 -0.12
N ARG A 80 22.79 13.14 -1.10
CA ARG A 80 22.49 12.88 -2.52
C ARG A 80 22.89 11.47 -2.94
N THR A 81 24.05 10.99 -2.51
CA THR A 81 24.46 9.60 -2.77
C THR A 81 23.59 8.58 -2.04
N ALA A 82 23.10 8.89 -0.83
CA ALA A 82 22.18 8.03 -0.08
C ALA A 82 20.81 7.92 -0.76
N MET A 83 20.26 9.06 -1.20
CA MET A 83 19.01 9.11 -1.97
C MET A 83 19.17 8.44 -3.33
N MET A 84 20.32 8.59 -4.00
CA MET A 84 20.64 7.85 -5.23
C MET A 84 20.73 6.33 -4.99
N GLN A 85 21.19 5.87 -3.83
CA GLN A 85 21.23 4.45 -3.47
C GLN A 85 19.81 3.91 -3.20
N GLN A 86 18.94 4.72 -2.59
CA GLN A 86 17.53 4.39 -2.39
C GLN A 86 16.76 4.33 -3.71
N GLU A 87 17.10 5.18 -4.68
CA GLU A 87 16.56 5.18 -6.05
C GLU A 87 17.35 4.30 -7.03
N ARG A 88 18.34 3.53 -6.55
CA ARG A 88 19.31 2.82 -7.41
C ARG A 88 18.64 1.88 -8.40
N ALA A 89 17.60 1.16 -7.96
CA ALA A 89 16.82 0.28 -8.83
C ALA A 89 16.22 1.06 -10.02
N GLY A 90 15.52 2.18 -9.74
CA GLY A 90 14.92 3.02 -10.77
C GLY A 90 15.94 3.78 -11.64
N MET A 91 17.12 4.10 -11.12
CA MET A 91 18.22 4.69 -11.91
C MET A 91 18.87 3.67 -12.84
N LEU A 92 19.15 2.45 -12.36
CA LEU A 92 19.71 1.38 -13.17
C LEU A 92 18.74 0.93 -14.27
N GLN A 93 17.46 0.77 -13.93
CA GLN A 93 16.40 0.54 -14.92
C GLN A 93 16.42 1.60 -16.01
N ARG A 94 16.33 2.89 -15.66
CA ARG A 94 16.38 4.00 -16.62
C ARG A 94 17.71 4.08 -17.40
N ALA A 95 18.82 3.66 -16.81
CA ALA A 95 20.11 3.63 -17.49
C ALA A 95 20.17 2.53 -18.56
N VAL A 96 19.51 1.40 -18.34
CA VAL A 96 19.47 0.27 -19.28
C VAL A 96 18.37 0.43 -20.33
N THR A 97 17.20 0.96 -19.95
CA THR A 97 16.03 1.10 -20.83
C THR A 97 15.88 2.49 -21.46
N GLY A 98 16.66 3.48 -21.02
CA GLY A 98 16.59 4.84 -21.55
C GLY A 98 17.10 4.98 -22.99
N PRO A 99 16.78 6.09 -23.69
CA PRO A 99 17.16 6.32 -25.09
C PRO A 99 18.68 6.52 -25.30
N ARG A 100 19.46 6.67 -24.24
CA ARG A 100 20.93 6.82 -24.26
C ARG A 100 21.65 5.66 -23.58
N ALA A 101 21.00 4.51 -23.50
CA ALA A 101 21.48 3.31 -22.80
C ALA A 101 22.88 2.87 -23.25
N LEU A 102 23.15 2.88 -24.57
CA LEU A 102 24.46 2.56 -25.13
C LEU A 102 25.16 3.83 -25.66
N ARG A 103 26.39 4.11 -25.20
CA ARG A 103 27.24 5.19 -25.76
C ARG A 103 28.36 4.60 -26.62
N GLY A 104 28.12 4.56 -27.94
CA GLY A 104 29.11 4.12 -28.92
C GLY A 104 28.98 2.65 -29.32
N ASN A 105 29.68 2.27 -30.39
CA ASN A 105 29.63 0.94 -31.01
C ASN A 105 30.96 0.17 -30.85
N THR A 106 31.68 0.40 -29.76
CA THR A 106 32.96 -0.28 -29.47
C THR A 106 32.71 -1.54 -28.63
N PRO A 107 33.55 -2.59 -28.76
CA PRO A 107 33.43 -3.79 -27.92
C PRO A 107 33.47 -3.45 -26.42
N ASP A 108 34.34 -2.53 -26.03
CA ASP A 108 34.41 -2.02 -24.65
C ASP A 108 33.12 -1.34 -24.17
N ALA A 109 32.35 -0.71 -25.08
CA ALA A 109 31.06 -0.10 -24.74
C ALA A 109 29.99 -1.18 -24.53
N TYR A 110 30.01 -2.26 -25.32
CA TYR A 110 29.14 -3.41 -25.12
C TYR A 110 29.41 -4.11 -23.79
N ASP A 111 30.68 -4.31 -23.43
CA ASP A 111 31.06 -4.94 -22.16
C ASP A 111 30.66 -4.08 -20.95
N LYS A 112 30.83 -2.76 -21.03
CA LYS A 112 30.37 -1.82 -19.99
C LYS A 112 28.86 -1.84 -19.86
N PHE A 113 28.14 -1.88 -20.98
CA PHE A 113 26.68 -1.97 -20.97
C PHE A 113 26.19 -3.30 -20.41
N TYR A 114 26.85 -4.41 -20.77
CA TYR A 114 26.51 -5.72 -20.25
C TYR A 114 26.68 -5.81 -18.73
N LYS A 115 27.72 -5.18 -18.17
CA LYS A 115 27.88 -5.05 -16.70
C LYS A 115 26.73 -4.25 -16.07
N LEU A 116 26.28 -3.17 -16.71
CA LEU A 116 25.12 -2.39 -16.25
C LEU A 116 23.82 -3.22 -16.29
N VAL A 117 23.61 -4.01 -17.35
CA VAL A 117 22.47 -4.93 -17.44
C VAL A 117 22.52 -5.96 -16.32
N LEU A 118 23.70 -6.51 -16.03
CA LEU A 118 23.87 -7.48 -14.94
C LEU A 118 23.57 -6.86 -13.58
N GLU A 119 24.04 -5.65 -13.31
CA GLU A 119 23.69 -4.93 -12.07
C GLU A 119 22.19 -4.62 -11.99
N ALA A 120 21.56 -4.23 -13.10
CA ALA A 120 20.12 -3.98 -13.15
C ALA A 120 19.32 -5.25 -12.88
N VAL A 121 19.69 -6.37 -13.52
CA VAL A 121 19.07 -7.68 -13.32
C VAL A 121 19.27 -8.16 -11.88
N ALA A 122 20.45 -7.97 -11.28
CA ALA A 122 20.70 -8.32 -9.89
C ALA A 122 19.77 -7.57 -8.93
N VAL A 123 19.58 -6.27 -9.15
CA VAL A 123 18.72 -5.43 -8.31
C VAL A 123 17.24 -5.74 -8.53
N GLU A 124 16.80 -5.93 -9.78
CA GLU A 124 15.41 -6.32 -10.09
C GLU A 124 15.05 -7.69 -9.52
N ALA A 125 15.98 -8.65 -9.60
CA ALA A 125 15.82 -9.99 -9.06
C ALA A 125 15.90 -10.05 -7.53
N GLY A 126 16.25 -8.96 -6.84
CA GLY A 126 16.50 -8.95 -5.39
C GLY A 126 17.77 -9.71 -4.98
N LEU A 127 18.69 -9.94 -5.92
CA LEU A 127 19.97 -10.63 -5.74
C LEU A 127 21.10 -9.61 -5.47
N GLU A 128 20.89 -8.70 -4.52
CA GLU A 128 21.87 -7.62 -4.22
C GLU A 128 23.25 -8.18 -3.80
N LEU A 129 23.30 -9.40 -3.26
CA LEU A 129 24.54 -10.09 -2.95
C LEU A 129 25.43 -10.27 -4.19
N ALA A 130 24.83 -10.48 -5.37
CA ALA A 130 25.55 -10.63 -6.63
C ALA A 130 26.24 -9.33 -7.09
N VAL A 131 25.91 -8.18 -6.50
CA VAL A 131 26.59 -6.90 -6.75
C VAL A 131 27.82 -6.75 -5.87
N ALA A 132 27.84 -7.38 -4.70
CA ALA A 132 28.90 -7.23 -3.70
C ALA A 132 29.90 -8.40 -3.69
N ASP A 133 29.43 -9.63 -3.86
CA ASP A 133 30.25 -10.85 -3.76
C ASP A 133 30.67 -11.34 -5.16
N PRO A 134 31.97 -11.54 -5.42
CA PRO A 134 32.46 -12.03 -6.72
C PRO A 134 31.94 -13.43 -7.09
N THR A 135 31.66 -14.30 -6.11
CA THR A 135 31.16 -15.67 -6.38
C THR A 135 29.70 -15.64 -6.86
N ALA A 136 28.86 -14.92 -6.13
CA ALA A 136 27.48 -14.61 -6.51
C ALA A 136 27.39 -13.86 -7.84
N HIS A 137 28.30 -12.92 -8.08
CA HIS A 137 28.41 -12.19 -9.35
C HIS A 137 28.72 -13.13 -10.52
N ALA A 138 29.66 -14.08 -10.34
CA ALA A 138 30.01 -15.05 -11.37
C ALA A 138 28.83 -16.02 -11.67
N GLU A 139 28.10 -16.43 -10.64
CA GLU A 139 26.90 -17.28 -10.79
C GLU A 139 25.81 -16.57 -11.59
N LEU A 140 25.45 -15.34 -11.20
CA LEU A 140 24.45 -14.54 -11.93
C LEU A 140 24.91 -14.22 -13.35
N ARG A 141 26.21 -13.95 -13.54
CA ARG A 141 26.77 -13.72 -14.88
C ARG A 141 26.61 -14.94 -15.77
N ALA A 142 26.90 -16.14 -15.27
CA ALA A 142 26.76 -17.38 -16.04
C ALA A 142 25.29 -17.64 -16.41
N ALA A 143 24.36 -17.40 -15.47
CA ALA A 143 22.92 -17.48 -15.74
C ALA A 143 22.51 -16.48 -16.83
N LEU A 144 22.95 -15.23 -16.73
CA LEU A 144 22.66 -14.19 -17.73
C LEU A 144 23.26 -14.52 -19.09
N GLU A 145 24.52 -14.98 -19.17
CA GLU A 145 25.16 -15.35 -20.44
C GLU A 145 24.44 -16.51 -21.16
N SER A 146 23.78 -17.40 -20.40
CA SER A 146 23.02 -18.52 -20.96
C SER A 146 21.72 -18.08 -21.68
N VAL A 147 21.09 -17.01 -21.20
CA VAL A 147 19.81 -16.48 -21.72
C VAL A 147 20.03 -15.29 -22.66
N PHE A 148 20.97 -14.42 -22.30
CA PHE A 148 21.28 -13.15 -22.94
C PHE A 148 22.80 -13.03 -23.18
N PRO A 149 23.34 -13.59 -24.27
CA PRO A 149 24.75 -13.46 -24.59
C PRO A 149 25.09 -12.01 -24.99
N VAL A 150 26.37 -11.62 -24.87
CA VAL A 150 26.85 -10.26 -25.22
C VAL A 150 26.49 -9.86 -26.66
N SER A 151 26.40 -10.82 -27.59
CA SER A 151 25.97 -10.59 -28.97
C SER A 151 24.51 -10.10 -29.09
N ALA A 152 23.64 -10.45 -28.15
CA ALA A 152 22.24 -10.07 -28.13
C ALA A 152 22.01 -8.60 -27.68
N VAL A 153 23.03 -7.94 -27.12
CA VAL A 153 22.96 -6.53 -26.68
C VAL A 153 22.61 -5.60 -27.85
N SER A 154 23.16 -5.86 -29.03
CA SER A 154 22.89 -5.05 -30.23
C SER A 154 21.40 -5.01 -30.58
N ARG A 155 20.71 -6.15 -30.50
CA ARG A 155 19.25 -6.27 -30.71
C ARG A 155 18.47 -5.64 -29.57
N PHE A 156 18.89 -5.86 -28.32
CA PHE A 156 18.23 -5.29 -27.14
C PHE A 156 18.10 -3.77 -27.21
N VAL A 157 19.16 -3.07 -27.61
CA VAL A 157 19.19 -1.60 -27.68
C VAL A 157 18.26 -1.05 -28.79
N THR A 158 17.90 -1.86 -29.79
CA THR A 158 16.99 -1.44 -30.87
C THR A 158 15.51 -1.48 -30.49
N LEU A 159 15.16 -2.11 -29.36
CA LEU A 159 13.78 -2.26 -28.90
C LEU A 159 13.24 -0.95 -28.29
N ALA A 160 11.91 -0.82 -28.29
CA ALA A 160 11.25 0.31 -27.65
C ALA A 160 11.52 0.33 -26.13
N GLU A 161 11.44 1.49 -25.48
CA GLU A 161 11.69 1.60 -24.03
C GLU A 161 10.76 0.70 -23.19
N GLY A 162 9.48 0.62 -23.56
CA GLY A 162 8.51 -0.29 -22.91
C GLY A 162 8.88 -1.77 -23.07
N GLU A 163 9.29 -2.18 -24.27
CA GLU A 163 9.73 -3.56 -24.55
C GLU A 163 11.02 -3.93 -23.83
N ARG A 164 11.94 -2.96 -23.69
CA ARG A 164 13.18 -3.16 -22.92
C ARG A 164 12.90 -3.37 -21.44
N LEU A 165 11.90 -2.69 -20.88
CA LEU A 165 11.49 -2.89 -19.49
C LEU A 165 10.89 -4.28 -19.26
N THR A 166 9.99 -4.72 -20.14
CA THR A 166 9.39 -6.07 -20.03
C THR A 166 10.46 -7.15 -20.18
N GLN A 167 11.38 -6.98 -21.14
CA GLN A 167 12.46 -7.93 -21.35
C GLN A 167 13.46 -7.95 -20.19
N LEU A 168 13.77 -6.80 -19.57
CA LEU A 168 14.64 -6.76 -18.39
C LEU A 168 14.05 -7.55 -17.22
N ALA A 169 12.75 -7.37 -16.98
CA ALA A 169 12.02 -8.10 -15.93
C ALA A 169 11.91 -9.61 -16.22
N GLU A 170 11.75 -10.01 -17.48
CA GLU A 170 11.83 -11.42 -17.89
C GLU A 170 13.22 -12.00 -17.68
N LEU A 171 14.28 -11.28 -18.07
CA LEU A 171 15.67 -11.70 -17.85
C LEU A 171 15.95 -11.88 -16.36
N ALA A 172 15.45 -10.97 -15.52
CA ALA A 172 15.60 -11.08 -14.07
C ALA A 172 14.95 -12.36 -13.54
N ARG A 173 13.69 -12.63 -13.91
CA ARG A 173 12.97 -13.84 -13.47
C ARG A 173 13.65 -15.13 -13.95
N ILE A 174 14.01 -15.22 -15.22
CA ILE A 174 14.66 -16.42 -15.77
C ILE A 174 16.03 -16.66 -15.11
N CYS A 175 16.84 -15.61 -14.93
CA CYS A 175 18.13 -15.72 -14.25
C CYS A 175 17.96 -16.21 -12.80
N THR A 176 16.99 -15.68 -12.07
CA THR A 176 16.65 -16.16 -10.72
C THR A 176 16.23 -17.63 -10.72
N GLY A 177 15.39 -18.04 -11.68
CA GLY A 177 14.99 -19.44 -11.86
C GLY A 177 16.17 -20.39 -12.09
N ILE A 178 17.14 -19.99 -12.92
CA ILE A 178 18.36 -20.76 -13.18
C ILE A 178 19.21 -20.88 -11.90
N CYS A 179 19.41 -19.77 -11.17
CA CYS A 179 20.14 -19.81 -9.90
C CYS A 179 19.46 -20.71 -8.86
N LEU A 180 18.11 -20.70 -8.79
CA LEU A 180 17.34 -21.58 -7.89
C LEU A 180 17.52 -23.05 -8.24
N TYR A 181 17.47 -23.38 -9.53
CA TYR A 181 17.72 -24.74 -10.00
C TYR A 181 19.16 -25.20 -9.72
N ASN A 182 20.16 -24.37 -10.02
CA ASN A 182 21.56 -24.68 -9.74
C ASN A 182 21.80 -24.91 -8.24
N ARG A 183 21.13 -24.14 -7.37
CA ARG A 183 21.11 -24.37 -5.93
C ARG A 183 20.50 -25.72 -5.57
N SER A 184 19.37 -26.10 -6.18
CA SER A 184 18.73 -27.41 -5.94
C SER A 184 19.63 -28.59 -6.36
N CYS A 185 20.48 -28.40 -7.38
CA CYS A 185 21.47 -29.39 -7.82
C CYS A 185 22.77 -29.38 -7.01
N GLY A 186 22.93 -28.49 -6.02
CA GLY A 186 24.17 -28.33 -5.25
C GLY A 186 25.33 -27.69 -6.03
N ALA A 187 25.07 -27.12 -7.20
CA ALA A 187 26.06 -26.51 -8.09
C ALA A 187 26.08 -24.97 -8.02
N GLY A 188 25.39 -24.37 -7.05
CA GLY A 188 25.25 -22.92 -6.90
C GLY A 188 24.43 -22.52 -5.67
N GLY A 189 23.90 -21.30 -5.68
CA GLY A 189 23.06 -20.73 -4.63
C GLY A 189 23.71 -19.62 -3.81
N SER A 190 24.89 -19.15 -4.22
CA SER A 190 25.60 -18.03 -3.57
C SER A 190 24.93 -16.68 -3.84
N ALA A 191 24.29 -16.53 -5.01
CA ALA A 191 23.57 -15.31 -5.37
C ALA A 191 22.22 -15.15 -4.66
N LEU A 192 21.62 -16.25 -4.20
CA LEU A 192 20.29 -16.24 -3.61
C LEU A 192 20.34 -15.87 -2.11
N PRO A 193 19.48 -14.97 -1.63
CA PRO A 193 19.45 -14.62 -0.22
C PRO A 193 19.04 -15.83 0.64
N ALA A 194 19.82 -16.11 1.69
CA ALA A 194 19.49 -17.15 2.68
C ALA A 194 18.17 -16.88 3.44
N ALA A 195 17.65 -15.65 3.36
CA ALA A 195 16.46 -15.19 4.08
C ALA A 195 15.14 -15.83 3.62
N ALA A 196 15.05 -16.38 2.41
CA ALA A 196 13.86 -17.10 1.95
C ALA A 196 13.52 -18.30 2.87
N ALA A 197 14.55 -18.98 3.39
CA ALA A 197 14.38 -20.12 4.30
C ALA A 197 13.94 -19.73 5.72
N SER A 198 13.99 -18.45 6.09
CA SER A 198 13.71 -17.99 7.45
C SER A 198 12.37 -17.28 7.60
N TYR A 199 11.60 -17.10 6.51
CA TYR A 199 10.28 -16.47 6.54
C TYR A 199 9.29 -17.22 7.44
N LEU A 200 8.99 -18.49 7.14
CA LEU A 200 7.93 -19.24 7.82
C LEU A 200 8.14 -19.28 9.35
N PRO A 201 9.35 -19.59 9.88
CA PRO A 201 9.57 -19.58 11.33
C PRO A 201 9.44 -18.19 11.95
N GLN A 202 9.83 -17.12 11.24
CA GLN A 202 9.70 -15.75 11.74
C GLN A 202 8.24 -15.30 11.76
N ALA A 203 7.50 -15.54 10.68
CA ALA A 203 6.07 -15.23 10.58
C ALA A 203 5.26 -16.00 11.64
N GLN A 204 5.54 -17.29 11.85
CA GLN A 204 4.89 -18.08 12.89
C GLN A 204 5.18 -17.57 14.32
N ARG A 205 6.40 -17.10 14.58
CA ARG A 205 6.75 -16.50 15.88
C ARG A 205 5.98 -15.19 16.08
N LEU A 206 6.01 -14.31 15.08
CA LEU A 206 5.28 -13.04 15.13
C LEU A 206 3.77 -13.25 15.32
N LEU A 207 3.19 -14.25 14.64
CA LEU A 207 1.78 -14.59 14.79
C LEU A 207 1.45 -15.05 16.22
N ARG A 208 2.33 -15.86 16.83
CA ARG A 208 2.19 -16.27 18.23
C ARG A 208 2.27 -15.07 19.18
N ASP A 209 3.21 -14.16 18.95
CA ASP A 209 3.37 -12.95 19.76
C ASP A 209 2.15 -12.03 19.64
N ILE A 210 1.65 -11.78 18.42
CA ILE A 210 0.41 -11.02 18.18
C ILE A 210 -0.78 -11.70 18.87
N SER A 211 -0.94 -13.02 18.71
CA SER A 211 -2.05 -13.75 19.32
C SER A 211 -2.05 -13.65 20.84
N ARG A 212 -0.85 -13.66 21.45
CA ARG A 212 -0.68 -13.43 22.88
C ARG A 212 -1.10 -12.01 23.27
N CYS A 213 -0.69 -10.99 22.51
CA CYS A 213 -1.13 -9.61 22.74
C CYS A 213 -2.64 -9.45 22.61
N CYS A 214 -3.29 -10.12 21.64
CA CYS A 214 -4.76 -10.10 21.53
C CYS A 214 -5.43 -10.64 22.80
N VAL A 215 -4.92 -11.75 23.36
CA VAL A 215 -5.44 -12.32 24.62
C VAL A 215 -5.21 -11.35 25.78
N GLU A 216 -3.99 -10.82 25.94
CA GLU A 216 -3.65 -9.89 27.02
C GLU A 216 -4.52 -8.61 26.97
N VAL A 217 -4.69 -8.00 25.78
CA VAL A 217 -5.55 -6.82 25.62
C VAL A 217 -7.03 -7.17 25.81
N GLY A 218 -7.47 -8.35 25.36
CA GLY A 218 -8.82 -8.85 25.61
C GLY A 218 -9.13 -9.01 27.09
N GLU A 219 -8.20 -9.55 27.87
CA GLU A 219 -8.31 -9.66 29.33
C GLU A 219 -8.38 -8.29 30.01
N GLN A 220 -7.54 -7.34 29.59
CA GLN A 220 -7.58 -5.96 30.08
C GLN A 220 -8.94 -5.30 29.82
N LEU A 221 -9.49 -5.51 28.62
CA LEU A 221 -10.80 -4.99 28.22
C LEU A 221 -11.91 -5.58 29.10
N ALA A 222 -11.88 -6.89 29.37
CA ALA A 222 -12.82 -7.55 30.29
C ALA A 222 -12.69 -7.02 31.73
N GLN A 223 -11.47 -6.81 32.24
CA GLN A 223 -11.25 -6.23 33.57
C GLN A 223 -11.84 -4.81 33.70
N LEU A 224 -11.64 -3.95 32.69
CA LEU A 224 -12.21 -2.60 32.68
C LEU A 224 -13.75 -2.62 32.68
N GLN A 225 -14.35 -3.59 31.98
CA GLN A 225 -15.81 -3.76 31.98
C GLN A 225 -16.35 -4.19 33.35
N VAL A 226 -15.64 -5.05 34.08
CA VAL A 226 -16.00 -5.42 35.46
C VAL A 226 -15.91 -4.22 36.38
N LEU A 227 -14.89 -3.37 36.23
CA LEU A 227 -14.78 -2.15 37.02
C LEU A 227 -15.93 -1.18 36.71
N LEU A 228 -16.35 -1.12 35.44
CA LEU A 228 -17.47 -0.30 35.02
C LEU A 228 -18.82 -0.82 35.53
N SER A 229 -19.03 -2.13 35.58
CA SER A 229 -20.26 -2.73 36.09
C SER A 229 -20.44 -2.58 37.60
N ARG A 230 -19.37 -2.26 38.34
CA ARG A 230 -19.43 -1.96 39.78
C ARG A 230 -19.89 -0.54 40.09
N LEU A 231 -19.89 0.36 39.11
CA LEU A 231 -20.39 1.72 39.28
C LEU A 231 -21.92 1.73 39.21
N PRO A 232 -22.62 2.58 39.99
CA PRO A 232 -24.08 2.70 39.91
C PRO A 232 -24.52 3.06 38.49
N PRO A 233 -25.74 2.69 38.04
CA PRO A 233 -26.22 3.09 36.72
C PRO A 233 -26.47 4.61 36.66
N PRO A 234 -26.27 5.26 35.49
CA PRO A 234 -26.59 6.67 35.34
C PRO A 234 -28.09 6.92 35.55
N PRO A 235 -28.47 8.05 36.18
CA PRO A 235 -29.87 8.41 36.36
C PRO A 235 -30.53 8.62 34.99
N PRO A 236 -31.82 8.28 34.84
CA PRO A 236 -32.54 8.56 33.61
C PRO A 236 -32.55 10.08 33.36
N PRO A 237 -32.49 10.53 32.09
CA PRO A 237 -32.55 11.93 31.76
C PRO A 237 -33.92 12.44 32.19
N SER A 238 -33.93 13.47 33.03
CA SER A 238 -35.11 14.30 33.18
C SER A 238 -35.47 14.84 31.79
N ALA A 239 -36.73 14.69 31.42
CA ALA A 239 -37.26 15.26 30.19
C ALA A 239 -36.84 16.73 30.05
N PRO A 240 -36.56 17.23 28.83
CA PRO A 240 -36.28 18.64 28.65
C PRO A 240 -37.46 19.44 29.20
N ALA A 241 -37.18 20.36 30.12
CA ALA A 241 -38.16 21.32 30.62
C ALA A 241 -38.78 22.02 29.39
N ALA A 242 -40.05 21.74 29.14
CA ALA A 242 -40.85 22.49 28.19
C ALA A 242 -40.77 23.96 28.59
N ALA A 243 -40.46 24.80 27.61
CA ALA A 243 -40.42 26.24 27.74
C ALA A 243 -41.71 26.75 28.41
N GLU A 244 -41.53 27.62 29.40
CA GLU A 244 -42.60 28.43 29.97
C GLU A 244 -43.21 29.31 28.85
N GLU A 245 -44.38 28.92 28.35
CA GLU A 245 -45.32 29.89 27.79
C GLU A 245 -46.23 30.37 28.92
N ALA A 246 -46.15 31.67 29.18
CA ALA A 246 -47.02 32.39 30.09
C ALA A 246 -48.49 32.27 29.65
N GLY A 247 -49.32 31.73 30.53
CA GLY A 247 -50.77 31.73 30.40
C GLY A 247 -51.40 31.95 31.78
N GLU A 248 -51.89 33.17 32.00
CA GLU A 248 -52.66 33.57 33.17
C GLU A 248 -53.99 32.79 33.23
N GLY A 249 -54.34 32.27 34.41
CA GLY A 249 -55.61 31.60 34.66
C GLY A 249 -55.80 31.22 36.12
N GLU A 250 -56.51 32.05 36.86
CA GLU A 250 -56.91 31.84 38.26
C GLU A 250 -57.81 30.62 38.44
N GLY A 251 -57.67 29.92 39.58
CA GLY A 251 -58.66 28.94 40.06
C GLY A 251 -58.07 27.95 41.06
N GLY A 252 -58.26 28.22 42.36
CA GLY A 252 -57.76 27.36 43.43
C GLY A 252 -58.54 26.06 43.64
N ALA A 253 -57.85 25.01 44.10
CA ALA A 253 -58.35 23.98 45.01
C ALA A 253 -57.18 23.16 45.58
N GLU A 254 -57.16 23.02 46.90
CA GLU A 254 -56.18 22.28 47.71
C GLU A 254 -56.21 20.77 47.43
N ALA A 255 -55.04 20.13 47.30
CA ALA A 255 -54.84 18.73 47.71
C ALA A 255 -53.35 18.34 47.77
N ALA A 256 -52.91 17.95 48.97
CA ALA A 256 -51.78 17.05 49.27
C ALA A 256 -50.38 17.42 48.72
N ALA A 257 -49.64 18.19 49.54
CA ALA A 257 -48.19 18.22 49.52
C ALA A 257 -47.60 16.81 49.73
N SER A 258 -47.26 16.14 48.63
CA SER A 258 -46.25 15.09 48.60
C SER A 258 -45.07 15.66 47.80
N GLN A 259 -43.92 15.69 48.46
CA GLN A 259 -42.70 16.35 48.01
C GLN A 259 -42.32 15.87 46.59
N PRO A 260 -41.94 16.77 45.66
CA PRO A 260 -41.27 16.35 44.43
C PRO A 260 -39.91 15.75 44.82
N ALA A 261 -39.73 14.46 44.55
CA ALA A 261 -38.44 13.80 44.70
C ALA A 261 -37.42 14.48 43.79
N GLU A 262 -36.44 15.18 44.38
CA GLU A 262 -35.35 15.82 43.63
C GLU A 262 -34.62 14.76 42.77
N PRO A 263 -34.27 15.07 41.51
CA PRO A 263 -33.45 14.19 40.70
C PRO A 263 -32.07 14.09 41.34
N VAL A 264 -31.74 12.93 41.90
CA VAL A 264 -30.44 12.66 42.50
C VAL A 264 -29.39 12.73 41.39
N ALA A 265 -28.73 13.88 41.27
CA ALA A 265 -27.60 14.07 40.36
C ALA A 265 -26.46 13.11 40.75
N GLU A 266 -25.86 12.44 39.76
CA GLU A 266 -24.69 11.60 40.00
C GLU A 266 -23.57 12.43 40.66
N PRO A 267 -22.91 11.90 41.72
CA PRO A 267 -21.76 12.58 42.29
C PRO A 267 -20.67 12.74 41.21
N ALA A 268 -20.12 13.95 41.09
CA ALA A 268 -19.22 14.34 40.00
C ALA A 268 -18.00 13.40 39.85
N ASP A 269 -17.51 12.84 40.96
CA ASP A 269 -16.39 11.89 40.98
C ASP A 269 -16.72 10.56 40.28
N VAL A 270 -17.95 10.05 40.45
CA VAL A 270 -18.42 8.81 39.83
C VAL A 270 -18.60 9.01 38.32
N ALA A 271 -19.16 10.16 37.92
CA ALA A 271 -19.30 10.53 36.52
C ALA A 271 -17.94 10.71 35.83
N ALA A 272 -16.96 11.33 36.50
CA ALA A 272 -15.59 11.46 35.99
C ALA A 272 -14.92 10.09 35.84
N ARG A 273 -15.06 9.21 36.84
CA ARG A 273 -14.53 7.85 36.79
C ARG A 273 -15.14 7.01 35.66
N ARG A 274 -16.44 7.15 35.42
CA ARG A 274 -17.13 6.49 34.30
C ARG A 274 -16.56 6.92 32.95
N ARG A 275 -16.35 8.22 32.74
CA ARG A 275 -15.74 8.75 31.49
C ARG A 275 -14.32 8.26 31.31
N GLN A 276 -13.52 8.22 32.37
CA GLN A 276 -12.16 7.68 32.31
C GLN A 276 -12.16 6.21 31.88
N LEU A 277 -12.93 5.36 32.58
CA LEU A 277 -13.04 3.93 32.25
C LEU A 277 -13.54 3.72 30.82
N HIS A 278 -14.52 4.51 30.37
CA HIS A 278 -14.99 4.44 29.00
C HIS A 278 -13.89 4.74 27.99
N SER A 279 -13.15 5.84 28.17
CA SER A 279 -12.05 6.18 27.26
C SER A 279 -10.97 5.10 27.21
N GLU A 280 -10.69 4.44 28.35
CA GLU A 280 -9.76 3.32 28.41
C GLU A 280 -10.32 2.08 27.70
N ILE A 281 -11.61 1.77 27.83
CA ILE A 281 -12.27 0.67 27.13
C ILE A 281 -12.23 0.90 25.61
N VAL A 282 -12.55 2.11 25.14
CA VAL A 282 -12.49 2.45 23.71
C VAL A 282 -11.06 2.29 23.19
N ASN A 283 -10.07 2.80 23.92
CA ASN A 283 -8.66 2.66 23.54
C ASN A 283 -8.24 1.17 23.46
N ARG A 284 -8.58 0.35 24.47
CA ARG A 284 -8.27 -1.09 24.47
C ARG A 284 -9.01 -1.83 23.35
N GLY A 285 -10.26 -1.45 23.06
CA GLY A 285 -11.03 -1.96 21.93
C GLY A 285 -10.39 -1.64 20.58
N GLN A 286 -9.90 -0.41 20.39
CA GLN A 286 -9.14 0.00 19.20
C GLN A 286 -7.87 -0.84 19.05
N ALA A 287 -7.08 -0.98 20.11
CA ALA A 287 -5.86 -1.77 20.09
C ALA A 287 -6.13 -3.24 19.74
N LEU A 288 -7.15 -3.84 20.35
CA LEU A 288 -7.53 -5.22 20.12
C LEU A 288 -7.90 -5.48 18.65
N GLN A 289 -8.74 -4.62 18.08
CA GLN A 289 -9.13 -4.73 16.68
C GLN A 289 -7.92 -4.57 15.74
N LEU A 290 -7.00 -3.64 16.03
CA LEU A 290 -5.79 -3.46 15.25
C LEU A 290 -4.89 -4.71 15.30
N PHE A 291 -4.69 -5.30 16.48
CA PHE A 291 -3.95 -6.56 16.59
C PHE A 291 -4.64 -7.72 15.87
N GLU A 292 -5.97 -7.81 15.93
CA GLU A 292 -6.72 -8.83 15.20
C GLU A 292 -6.61 -8.64 13.68
N SER A 293 -6.71 -7.41 13.18
CA SER A 293 -6.49 -7.12 11.75
C SER A 293 -5.08 -7.51 11.31
N LEU A 294 -4.06 -7.15 12.09
CA LEU A 294 -2.67 -7.53 11.80
C LEU A 294 -2.47 -9.05 11.87
N SER A 295 -3.16 -9.74 12.77
CA SER A 295 -3.11 -11.20 12.88
C SER A 295 -3.74 -11.89 11.68
N ALA A 296 -4.85 -11.35 11.16
CA ALA A 296 -5.50 -11.85 9.95
C ALA A 296 -4.60 -11.62 8.72
N ASP A 297 -4.10 -10.40 8.53
CA ASP A 297 -3.19 -10.04 7.44
C ASP A 297 -1.90 -10.89 7.43
N LEU A 298 -1.37 -11.21 8.61
CA LEU A 298 -0.20 -12.09 8.75
C LEU A 298 -0.56 -13.56 8.50
N GLY A 299 -1.75 -14.00 8.90
CA GLY A 299 -2.30 -15.32 8.60
C GLY A 299 -2.42 -15.54 7.09
N GLU A 300 -3.07 -14.61 6.38
CA GLU A 300 -3.20 -14.65 4.92
C GLU A 300 -1.84 -14.66 4.23
N GLY A 301 -0.89 -13.82 4.68
CA GLY A 301 0.48 -13.81 4.15
C GLY A 301 1.27 -15.10 4.43
N LEU A 302 0.95 -15.82 5.51
CA LEU A 302 1.57 -17.10 5.83
C LEU A 302 1.02 -18.20 4.92
N GLU A 303 -0.30 -18.25 4.72
CA GLU A 303 -0.95 -19.19 3.79
C GLU A 303 -0.47 -18.97 2.35
N ALA A 304 -0.41 -17.71 1.90
CA ALA A 304 0.12 -17.36 0.58
C ALA A 304 1.57 -17.80 0.42
N ALA A 305 2.43 -17.58 1.42
CA ALA A 305 3.82 -18.03 1.37
C ALA A 305 3.95 -19.55 1.33
N GLN A 306 3.13 -20.29 2.08
CA GLN A 306 3.12 -21.76 2.03
C GLN A 306 2.69 -22.29 0.67
N GLN A 307 1.68 -21.67 0.05
CA GLN A 307 1.25 -22.01 -1.31
C GLN A 307 2.36 -21.75 -2.33
N LEU A 308 3.00 -20.59 -2.26
CA LEU A 308 4.12 -20.24 -3.14
C LEU A 308 5.31 -21.18 -2.98
N ASP A 309 5.66 -21.57 -1.75
CA ASP A 309 6.77 -22.49 -1.47
C ASP A 309 6.47 -23.89 -2.02
N ALA A 310 5.26 -24.40 -1.80
CA ALA A 310 4.81 -25.69 -2.34
C ALA A 310 4.79 -25.70 -3.89
N GLU A 311 4.30 -24.62 -4.51
CA GLU A 311 4.34 -24.48 -5.97
C GLU A 311 5.78 -24.39 -6.50
N LEU A 312 6.67 -23.70 -5.80
CA LEU A 312 8.08 -23.56 -6.16
C LEU A 312 8.78 -24.91 -6.13
N GLU A 313 8.58 -25.70 -5.07
CA GLU A 313 9.11 -27.08 -4.98
C GLU A 313 8.59 -27.96 -6.13
N HIS A 314 7.29 -27.89 -6.42
CA HIS A 314 6.70 -28.65 -7.51
C HIS A 314 7.28 -28.27 -8.89
N VAL A 315 7.45 -26.97 -9.17
CA VAL A 315 8.05 -26.52 -10.44
C VAL A 315 9.55 -26.88 -10.51
N LEU A 316 10.27 -26.88 -9.39
CA LEU A 316 11.67 -27.35 -9.36
C LEU A 316 11.79 -28.81 -9.80
N VAL A 317 10.88 -29.69 -9.36
CA VAL A 317 10.84 -31.09 -9.81
C VAL A 317 10.57 -31.16 -11.32
N GLN A 318 9.62 -30.40 -11.85
CA GLN A 318 9.34 -30.36 -13.29
C GLN A 318 10.55 -29.91 -14.12
N VAL A 319 11.29 -28.93 -13.62
CA VAL A 319 12.53 -28.45 -14.27
C VAL A 319 13.60 -29.53 -14.21
N ALA A 320 13.76 -30.21 -13.07
CA ALA A 320 14.70 -31.32 -12.93
C ALA A 320 14.38 -32.47 -13.90
N GLU A 321 13.11 -32.81 -14.11
CA GLU A 321 12.70 -33.81 -15.10
C GLU A 321 12.94 -33.33 -16.54
N ALA A 322 12.69 -32.06 -16.84
CA ALA A 322 12.89 -31.50 -18.17
C ALA A 322 14.38 -31.39 -18.55
N VAL A 323 15.26 -31.11 -17.57
CA VAL A 323 16.70 -30.93 -17.75
C VAL A 323 17.47 -32.25 -17.59
N GLY A 324 17.08 -33.11 -16.66
CA GLY A 324 17.80 -34.32 -16.25
C GLY A 324 17.86 -35.44 -17.29
N GLY A 325 17.10 -35.34 -18.39
CA GLY A 325 17.03 -36.38 -19.44
C GLY A 325 17.83 -36.11 -20.71
N SER A 326 18.45 -34.93 -20.91
CA SER A 326 19.08 -34.60 -22.20
C SER A 326 20.26 -33.65 -22.11
N ALA A 327 21.30 -33.93 -22.91
CA ALA A 327 22.50 -33.09 -23.03
C ALA A 327 22.23 -31.71 -23.69
N ALA A 328 21.09 -31.56 -24.38
CA ALA A 328 20.63 -30.30 -24.95
C ALA A 328 19.10 -30.26 -24.89
N VAL A 329 18.57 -29.26 -24.17
CA VAL A 329 17.11 -29.09 -24.01
C VAL A 329 16.67 -27.81 -24.73
N PRO A 330 15.57 -27.85 -25.50
CA PRO A 330 15.09 -26.67 -26.23
C PRO A 330 14.71 -25.53 -25.28
N LYS A 331 15.11 -24.31 -25.65
CA LYS A 331 14.85 -23.08 -24.89
C LYS A 331 13.36 -22.83 -24.66
N ASP A 332 12.54 -23.15 -25.67
CA ASP A 332 11.09 -22.97 -25.64
C ASP A 332 10.39 -23.82 -24.57
N ARG A 333 11.02 -24.91 -24.12
CA ARG A 333 10.47 -25.78 -23.07
C ARG A 333 10.94 -25.38 -21.67
N VAL A 334 12.19 -24.92 -21.54
CA VAL A 334 12.85 -24.74 -20.25
C VAL A 334 12.72 -23.30 -19.73
N TYR A 335 12.79 -22.30 -20.60
CA TYR A 335 12.71 -20.90 -20.18
C TYR A 335 11.37 -20.52 -19.56
N PRO A 336 10.20 -21.02 -20.02
CA PRO A 336 8.93 -20.75 -19.34
C PRO A 336 8.89 -21.32 -17.90
N LEU A 337 9.54 -22.46 -17.67
CA LEU A 337 9.62 -23.05 -16.32
C LEU A 337 10.55 -22.23 -15.41
N PHE A 338 11.68 -21.75 -15.92
CA PHE A 338 12.56 -20.86 -15.17
C PHE A 338 11.93 -19.49 -14.91
N ASP A 339 11.19 -18.92 -15.86
CA ASP A 339 10.43 -17.69 -15.66
C ASP A 339 9.39 -17.86 -14.54
N ARG A 340 8.66 -18.99 -14.55
CA ARG A 340 7.71 -19.33 -13.49
C ARG A 340 8.39 -19.50 -12.12
N LEU A 341 9.54 -20.17 -12.04
CA LEU A 341 10.32 -20.27 -10.80
C LEU A 341 10.75 -18.89 -10.29
N GLY A 342 11.25 -18.03 -11.17
CA GLY A 342 11.63 -16.66 -10.83
C GLY A 342 10.44 -15.84 -10.31
N ALA A 343 9.27 -15.99 -10.95
CA ALA A 343 8.04 -15.32 -10.51
C ALA A 343 7.57 -15.80 -9.13
N LEU A 344 7.59 -17.11 -8.87
CA LEU A 344 7.24 -17.68 -7.56
C LEU A 344 8.21 -17.20 -6.47
N HIS A 345 9.50 -17.18 -6.76
CA HIS A 345 10.50 -16.66 -5.83
C HIS A 345 10.36 -15.17 -5.56
N ALA A 346 10.04 -14.38 -6.58
CA ALA A 346 9.74 -12.96 -6.42
C ALA A 346 8.52 -12.74 -5.51
N GLY A 347 7.48 -13.55 -5.67
CA GLY A 347 6.31 -13.56 -4.77
C GLY A 347 6.69 -13.86 -3.31
N LEU A 348 7.51 -14.89 -3.08
CA LEU A 348 7.97 -15.24 -1.74
C LEU A 348 8.85 -14.14 -1.13
N HIS A 349 9.69 -13.50 -1.95
CA HIS A 349 10.49 -12.36 -1.50
C HIS A 349 9.64 -11.12 -1.18
N GLN A 350 8.53 -10.91 -1.90
CA GLN A 350 7.55 -9.87 -1.60
C GLN A 350 6.88 -10.12 -0.23
N GLU A 351 6.49 -11.36 0.07
CA GLU A 351 5.98 -11.71 1.40
C GLU A 351 7.00 -11.46 2.51
N LEU A 352 8.27 -11.79 2.29
CA LEU A 352 9.35 -11.47 3.24
C LEU A 352 9.45 -9.96 3.51
N ARG A 353 9.31 -9.12 2.48
CA ARG A 353 9.29 -7.66 2.65
C ARG A 353 8.07 -7.20 3.44
N LEU A 354 6.89 -7.77 3.15
CA LEU A 354 5.67 -7.49 3.90
C LEU A 354 5.79 -7.93 5.36
N LEU A 355 6.46 -9.04 5.67
CA LEU A 355 6.71 -9.45 7.05
C LEU A 355 7.51 -8.43 7.84
N VAL A 356 8.51 -7.78 7.23
CA VAL A 356 9.25 -6.68 7.88
C VAL A 356 8.33 -5.51 8.19
N VAL A 357 7.38 -5.20 7.29
CA VAL A 357 6.37 -4.16 7.53
C VAL A 357 5.43 -4.57 8.67
N ARG A 358 4.91 -5.80 8.64
CA ARG A 358 4.04 -6.37 9.69
C ARG A 358 4.74 -6.35 11.05
N GLN A 359 6.03 -6.67 11.11
CA GLN A 359 6.82 -6.60 12.34
C GLN A 359 6.94 -5.15 12.88
N ARG A 360 7.20 -4.17 12.01
CA ARG A 360 7.24 -2.76 12.42
C ARG A 360 5.90 -2.27 12.91
N LEU A 361 4.81 -2.65 12.23
CA LEU A 361 3.45 -2.34 12.66
C LEU A 361 3.16 -2.95 14.03
N TYR A 362 3.58 -4.19 14.27
CA TYR A 362 3.48 -4.83 15.58
C TYR A 362 4.25 -4.05 16.66
N ASP A 363 5.49 -3.65 16.39
CA ASP A 363 6.32 -2.88 17.33
C ASP A 363 5.66 -1.52 17.67
N GLU A 364 5.18 -0.78 16.65
CA GLU A 364 4.48 0.50 16.82
C GLU A 364 3.15 0.34 17.58
N LEU A 365 2.37 -0.71 17.28
CA LEU A 365 1.14 -1.02 18.00
C LEU A 365 1.42 -1.42 19.45
N GLY A 366 2.53 -2.11 19.71
CA GLY A 366 3.01 -2.42 21.06
C GLY A 366 3.28 -1.16 21.88
N GLU A 367 3.93 -0.16 21.28
CA GLU A 367 4.18 1.14 21.92
C GLU A 367 2.87 1.91 22.19
N LEU A 368 1.97 1.97 21.21
CA LEU A 368 0.69 2.68 21.34
C LEU A 368 -0.28 2.02 22.33
N SER A 369 -0.25 0.69 22.44
CA SER A 369 -1.10 -0.07 23.35
C SER A 369 -0.53 -0.16 24.77
N ALA A 370 0.69 0.34 25.02
CA ALA A 370 1.27 0.38 26.36
C ALA A 370 0.34 1.09 27.36
N LEU A 371 0.33 0.63 28.60
CA LEU A 371 -0.47 1.24 29.66
C LEU A 371 0.07 2.64 29.96
N THR A 372 -0.77 3.66 29.84
CA THR A 372 -0.37 5.04 30.17
C THR A 372 -0.20 5.19 31.68
N PRO A 373 0.69 6.09 32.15
CA PRO A 373 0.99 6.28 33.58
C PRO A 373 -0.16 6.85 34.45
N GLY A 374 -1.40 6.88 33.94
CA GLY A 374 -2.63 7.19 34.68
C GLY A 374 -3.75 6.15 34.46
N SER A 375 -3.44 5.03 33.81
CA SER A 375 -4.39 3.97 33.52
C SER A 375 -4.93 3.35 34.81
N VAL A 376 -6.22 3.04 34.84
CA VAL A 376 -6.85 2.34 35.97
C VAL A 376 -6.18 0.98 36.23
N LEU A 377 -5.70 0.34 35.18
CA LEU A 377 -5.04 -0.97 35.25
C LEU A 377 -3.58 -0.87 35.72
N ALA A 378 -2.96 0.31 35.70
CA ALA A 378 -1.58 0.51 36.18
C ALA A 378 -1.50 0.60 37.73
N GLY A 379 -2.63 0.83 38.41
CA GLY A 379 -2.72 1.17 39.84
C GLY A 379 -2.67 0.00 40.84
N GLY A 380 -1.96 -1.10 40.54
CA GLY A 380 -1.80 -2.25 41.45
C GLY A 380 -0.50 -2.27 42.27
N GLY A 381 0.41 -1.30 42.06
CA GLY A 381 1.74 -1.29 42.67
C GLY A 381 2.06 0.01 43.40
N ALA A 382 1.32 0.32 44.47
CA ALA A 382 1.73 1.37 45.40
C ALA A 382 2.71 0.79 46.43
N GLY A 383 4.01 0.95 46.17
CA GLY A 383 5.07 0.75 47.18
C GLY A 383 6.37 0.19 46.63
N GLY A 384 7.23 1.04 46.05
CA GLY A 384 8.59 0.65 45.73
C GLY A 384 9.26 1.52 44.66
N ALA A 385 9.69 2.72 45.04
CA ALA A 385 10.64 3.48 44.25
C ALA A 385 11.99 2.75 44.21
N ALA A 386 12.46 2.34 43.03
CA ALA A 386 13.86 2.26 42.66
C ALA A 386 14.01 1.93 41.16
N GLY A 387 14.78 2.74 40.44
CA GLY A 387 15.03 2.61 39.01
C GLY A 387 15.75 1.31 38.62
N GLY A 388 15.47 0.85 37.40
CA GLY A 388 16.11 -0.34 36.82
C GLY A 388 15.73 -0.53 35.36
N LYS A 389 16.49 0.11 34.48
CA LYS A 389 16.47 0.02 33.01
C LYS A 389 16.57 -1.46 32.57
N LYS A 390 15.47 -2.03 32.04
CA LYS A 390 15.50 -3.37 31.42
C LYS A 390 15.79 -3.27 29.93
N THR A 391 17.00 -3.64 29.57
CA THR A 391 17.44 -3.99 28.22
C THR A 391 16.99 -5.42 27.90
N SER A 392 16.23 -5.60 26.83
CA SER A 392 15.88 -6.91 26.27
C SER A 392 17.10 -7.54 25.59
N GLY A 393 17.65 -8.58 26.20
CA GLY A 393 18.66 -9.45 25.62
C GLY A 393 18.19 -10.89 25.70
N THR A 394 18.11 -11.54 24.55
CA THR A 394 17.78 -12.93 24.31
C THR A 394 18.84 -13.87 24.92
N SER A 395 18.43 -14.89 25.66
CA SER A 395 19.19 -16.14 25.72
C SER A 395 18.32 -17.35 26.08
N THR A 396 18.80 -18.47 25.57
CA THR A 396 18.22 -19.80 25.42
C THR A 396 18.26 -20.67 26.67
N SER A 397 17.27 -21.58 26.75
CA SER A 397 17.30 -22.97 27.26
C SER A 397 17.58 -23.28 28.74
N ALA A 398 16.71 -24.16 29.24
CA ALA A 398 16.97 -25.36 30.06
C ALA A 398 16.38 -25.38 31.48
N THR A 399 15.34 -26.22 31.62
CA THR A 399 15.05 -27.17 32.71
C THR A 399 15.47 -26.84 34.15
N GLY A 400 14.49 -26.79 35.04
CA GLY A 400 14.73 -26.85 36.49
C GLY A 400 13.47 -26.65 37.32
N SER A 401 12.58 -27.64 37.31
CA SER A 401 11.47 -27.73 38.27
C SER A 401 12.02 -27.83 39.69
N ARG A 402 11.74 -26.83 40.54
CA ARG A 402 11.70 -26.99 42.00
C ARG A 402 10.57 -26.16 42.59
N VAL A 403 9.60 -26.89 43.10
CA VAL A 403 8.55 -26.48 44.03
C VAL A 403 9.19 -25.87 45.28
N ALA A 404 8.76 -24.67 45.64
CA ALA A 404 8.92 -24.11 46.97
C ALA A 404 7.60 -23.45 47.39
N SER A 405 6.90 -24.16 48.26
CA SER A 405 5.70 -23.74 48.98
C SER A 405 6.04 -22.69 50.05
N ALA A 406 5.39 -21.53 50.01
CA ALA A 406 5.17 -20.70 51.21
C ALA A 406 4.07 -19.66 50.97
N GLY A 407 3.05 -19.66 51.84
CA GLY A 407 2.31 -18.44 52.20
C GLY A 407 1.02 -18.15 51.44
N ALA A 408 -0.07 -18.83 51.84
CA ALA A 408 -1.42 -18.44 51.51
C ALA A 408 -1.80 -17.10 52.16
N ALA A 409 -1.96 -16.05 51.36
CA ALA A 409 -2.77 -14.88 51.67
C ALA A 409 -3.16 -14.15 50.36
N GLY A 410 -4.39 -14.41 49.88
CA GLY A 410 -5.16 -13.58 48.96
C GLY A 410 -4.49 -13.11 47.66
N ALA A 411 -4.23 -14.02 46.71
CA ALA A 411 -4.01 -13.63 45.31
C ALA A 411 -5.35 -13.17 44.67
N PRO A 412 -5.39 -12.11 43.84
CA PRO A 412 -6.58 -11.82 43.04
C PRO A 412 -6.89 -13.01 42.11
N PRO A 413 -8.17 -13.31 41.81
CA PRO A 413 -8.51 -14.41 40.91
C PRO A 413 -7.83 -14.20 39.55
N SER A 414 -7.35 -15.29 38.95
CA SER A 414 -6.74 -15.24 37.61
C SER A 414 -7.74 -14.65 36.61
N ALA A 415 -7.26 -13.86 35.65
CA ALA A 415 -8.10 -13.19 34.65
C ALA A 415 -9.00 -14.18 33.87
N ALA A 416 -8.54 -15.41 33.65
CA ALA A 416 -9.33 -16.50 33.09
C ALA A 416 -10.59 -16.86 33.93
N ALA A 417 -10.48 -16.84 35.26
CA ALA A 417 -11.62 -17.06 36.16
C ALA A 417 -12.59 -15.87 36.16
N ALA A 418 -12.10 -14.64 35.93
CA ALA A 418 -12.94 -13.46 35.78
C ALA A 418 -13.71 -13.44 34.45
N VAL A 419 -13.09 -13.92 33.36
CA VAL A 419 -13.74 -14.11 32.05
C VAL A 419 -14.76 -15.25 32.11
N GLU A 420 -14.44 -16.38 32.76
CA GLU A 420 -15.41 -17.46 32.98
C GLU A 420 -16.58 -17.06 33.87
N ALA A 421 -16.36 -16.21 34.88
CA ALA A 421 -17.42 -15.72 35.78
C ALA A 421 -18.42 -14.76 35.10
N LEU A 422 -18.08 -14.19 33.94
CA LEU A 422 -18.95 -13.30 33.15
C LEU A 422 -19.67 -14.02 32.00
N CYS A 423 -19.27 -15.25 31.68
CA CYS A 423 -19.82 -15.98 30.56
C CYS A 423 -21.18 -16.61 30.93
N GLU A 424 -22.25 -15.87 30.66
CA GLU A 424 -23.62 -16.37 30.74
C GLU A 424 -23.84 -17.59 29.81
N GLN A 425 -24.65 -18.54 30.27
CA GLN A 425 -25.22 -19.62 29.45
C GLN A 425 -26.61 -19.19 28.95
N LEU A 426 -27.14 -19.87 27.93
CA LEU A 426 -28.49 -19.58 27.43
C LEU A 426 -29.53 -19.91 28.51
N ASP A 427 -30.29 -18.91 28.95
CA ASP A 427 -31.41 -19.15 29.85
C ASP A 427 -32.64 -19.72 29.11
N GLU A 428 -33.57 -20.29 29.86
CA GLU A 428 -34.81 -20.88 29.35
C GLU A 428 -35.66 -19.90 28.54
N ALA A 429 -35.69 -18.61 28.94
CA ALA A 429 -36.41 -17.57 28.23
C ALA A 429 -35.76 -17.17 26.89
N THR A 430 -34.43 -17.28 26.75
CA THR A 430 -33.73 -17.04 25.48
C THR A 430 -33.93 -18.22 24.54
N LEU A 431 -33.83 -19.44 25.06
CA LEU A 431 -34.11 -20.67 24.30
C LEU A 431 -35.53 -20.68 23.74
N ALA A 432 -36.53 -20.29 24.54
CA ALA A 432 -37.91 -20.17 24.06
C ALA A 432 -38.06 -19.19 22.88
N GLY A 433 -37.32 -18.07 22.89
CA GLY A 433 -37.28 -17.11 21.77
C GLY A 433 -36.61 -17.69 20.52
N LEU A 434 -35.54 -18.47 20.68
CA LEU A 434 -34.85 -19.15 19.59
C LEU A 434 -35.69 -20.29 18.99
N ASP A 435 -36.42 -21.03 19.84
CA ASP A 435 -37.35 -22.07 19.41
C ASP A 435 -38.57 -21.48 18.67
N ALA A 436 -39.03 -20.29 19.08
CA ALA A 436 -40.07 -19.53 18.35
C ALA A 436 -39.59 -19.11 16.94
N LEU A 437 -38.32 -18.71 16.80
CA LEU A 437 -37.70 -18.45 15.49
C LEU A 437 -37.58 -19.70 14.64
N ALA A 438 -37.14 -20.81 15.23
CA ALA A 438 -37.01 -22.10 14.53
C ALA A 438 -38.35 -22.67 14.07
N SER A 439 -39.44 -22.37 14.79
CA SER A 439 -40.81 -22.75 14.43
C SER A 439 -41.50 -21.79 13.47
N GLY A 440 -40.82 -20.72 13.03
CA GLY A 440 -41.33 -19.78 12.03
C GLY A 440 -42.38 -18.79 12.57
N GLN A 441 -42.48 -18.60 13.89
CA GLN A 441 -43.31 -17.54 14.45
C GLN A 441 -42.62 -16.18 14.24
N PRO A 442 -43.32 -15.18 13.67
CA PRO A 442 -42.74 -13.86 13.49
C PRO A 442 -42.39 -13.22 14.84
N PRO A 443 -41.27 -12.48 14.95
CA PRO A 443 -40.94 -11.73 16.16
C PRO A 443 -42.06 -10.73 16.49
N ALA A 444 -42.25 -10.41 17.78
CA ALA A 444 -43.43 -9.71 18.30
C ALA A 444 -43.83 -8.41 17.57
N VAL A 445 -42.90 -7.72 16.90
CA VAL A 445 -43.18 -6.52 16.08
C VAL A 445 -43.80 -6.83 14.73
N ALA A 446 -43.57 -8.00 14.13
CA ALA A 446 -44.31 -8.42 12.94
C ALA A 446 -45.76 -8.82 13.29
N ALA A 447 -46.02 -9.24 14.54
CA ALA A 447 -47.39 -9.40 15.05
C ALA A 447 -48.07 -8.05 15.33
N ALA A 448 -47.34 -7.04 15.81
CA ALA A 448 -47.87 -5.69 16.03
C ALA A 448 -48.08 -4.91 14.72
N ALA A 449 -47.16 -5.00 13.76
CA ALA A 449 -47.30 -4.37 12.43
C ALA A 449 -48.42 -5.01 11.59
N ALA A 450 -48.71 -6.30 11.80
CA ALA A 450 -49.87 -6.96 11.19
C ALA A 450 -51.21 -6.51 11.81
N ALA A 451 -51.21 -5.93 13.02
CA ALA A 451 -52.41 -5.44 13.69
C ALA A 451 -52.75 -3.98 13.38
N GLU A 452 -51.79 -3.16 12.90
CA GLU A 452 -51.99 -1.72 12.65
C GLU A 452 -51.97 -1.32 11.15
N GLY A 453 -52.11 -2.27 10.22
CA GLY A 453 -51.91 -2.06 8.79
C GLY A 453 -53.14 -2.23 7.90
N GLU A 454 -54.31 -1.72 8.27
CA GLU A 454 -55.40 -1.46 7.31
C GLU A 454 -55.37 0.02 6.90
N ASP A 455 -54.47 0.39 5.98
CA ASP A 455 -54.71 1.37 4.90
C ASP A 455 -53.41 1.77 4.17
N GLY A 456 -53.35 1.48 2.87
CA GLY A 456 -52.75 2.32 1.83
C GLY A 456 -51.28 2.73 1.88
N ALA A 457 -50.48 2.07 1.03
CA ALA A 457 -49.32 2.59 0.28
C ALA A 457 -47.95 2.74 0.97
N ALA A 458 -47.15 1.67 0.91
CA ALA A 458 -45.86 1.62 0.20
C ALA A 458 -45.30 0.19 0.38
N ALA A 459 -44.83 -0.43 -0.69
CA ALA A 459 -44.19 -1.74 -0.64
C ALA A 459 -42.86 -1.65 0.13
N THR A 460 -42.90 -1.81 1.45
CA THR A 460 -41.73 -2.03 2.29
C THR A 460 -41.34 -3.50 2.17
N ALA A 461 -40.10 -3.72 1.72
CA ALA A 461 -39.51 -5.05 1.62
C ALA A 461 -39.68 -5.79 2.97
N ALA A 462 -40.13 -7.04 2.92
CA ALA A 462 -40.27 -7.89 4.10
C ALA A 462 -38.95 -7.85 4.91
N PRO A 463 -39.01 -7.74 6.25
CA PRO A 463 -37.81 -7.72 7.08
C PRO A 463 -36.98 -8.99 6.83
N PRO A 464 -35.65 -8.89 6.72
CA PRO A 464 -34.82 -10.05 6.43
C PRO A 464 -34.97 -11.10 7.53
N PRO A 465 -35.00 -12.40 7.19
CA PRO A 465 -35.20 -13.46 8.17
C PRO A 465 -34.04 -13.48 9.18
N LEU A 466 -34.38 -13.69 10.45
CA LEU A 466 -33.43 -13.92 11.53
C LEU A 466 -33.10 -15.40 11.61
N GLU A 467 -31.81 -15.75 11.60
CA GLU A 467 -31.34 -17.14 11.74
C GLU A 467 -30.37 -17.26 12.92
N TYR A 468 -30.54 -18.31 13.73
CA TYR A 468 -29.62 -18.61 14.83
C TYR A 468 -28.51 -19.57 14.39
N ILE A 469 -27.27 -19.12 14.52
CA ILE A 469 -26.07 -19.89 14.20
C ILE A 469 -25.47 -20.43 15.50
N ARG A 470 -25.40 -21.77 15.58
CA ARG A 470 -24.75 -22.44 16.70
C ARG A 470 -23.24 -22.19 16.70
N PRO A 471 -22.63 -21.92 17.86
CA PRO A 471 -21.21 -21.66 17.94
C PRO A 471 -20.40 -22.91 17.62
N ALA A 472 -19.38 -22.77 16.77
CA ALA A 472 -18.45 -23.86 16.45
C ALA A 472 -17.47 -24.15 17.61
N SER A 473 -17.19 -23.14 18.44
CA SER A 473 -16.37 -23.28 19.65
C SER A 473 -16.93 -22.40 20.78
N HIS A 474 -16.71 -22.83 22.03
CA HIS A 474 -17.17 -22.10 23.23
C HIS A 474 -16.13 -21.15 23.82
N SER A 475 -14.95 -21.06 23.20
CA SER A 475 -13.80 -20.27 23.69
C SER A 475 -13.33 -19.22 22.69
N GLN A 476 -13.57 -19.41 21.39
CA GLN A 476 -13.13 -18.49 20.33
C GLN A 476 -14.33 -17.93 19.57
N LEU A 477 -14.21 -16.66 19.19
CA LEU A 477 -15.20 -15.99 18.34
C LEU A 477 -15.09 -16.47 16.90
N GLN A 478 -16.23 -16.56 16.21
CA GLN A 478 -16.26 -16.91 14.80
C GLN A 478 -15.66 -15.76 13.97
N PRO A 479 -14.78 -16.03 12.98
CA PRO A 479 -14.28 -14.98 12.09
C PRO A 479 -15.42 -14.37 11.26
N GLY A 480 -15.28 -13.10 10.89
CA GLY A 480 -16.26 -12.40 10.04
C GLY A 480 -17.52 -11.90 10.77
N LEU A 481 -17.51 -11.84 12.10
CA LEU A 481 -18.58 -11.21 12.87
C LEU A 481 -18.72 -9.72 12.54
N ALA A 482 -19.96 -9.28 12.38
CA ALA A 482 -20.28 -7.87 12.28
C ALA A 482 -19.87 -7.13 13.56
N LEU A 483 -19.62 -5.83 13.43
CA LEU A 483 -19.15 -4.97 14.51
C LEU A 483 -17.84 -5.47 15.15
N ALA A 484 -16.98 -6.14 14.38
CA ALA A 484 -15.71 -6.75 14.84
C ALA A 484 -15.87 -7.65 16.09
N GLY A 485 -17.01 -8.34 16.22
CA GLY A 485 -17.29 -9.24 17.34
C GLY A 485 -17.68 -8.53 18.65
N PHE A 486 -18.02 -7.23 18.60
CA PHE A 486 -18.63 -6.51 19.72
C PHE A 486 -20.17 -6.66 19.72
N CYS A 487 -20.76 -6.63 20.93
CA CYS A 487 -22.18 -6.80 21.14
C CYS A 487 -22.98 -5.56 20.67
N PRO A 488 -23.96 -5.69 19.76
CA PRO A 488 -24.78 -4.57 19.32
C PRO A 488 -25.74 -4.08 20.43
N GLY A 489 -26.27 -5.00 21.26
CA GLY A 489 -27.21 -4.65 22.34
C GLY A 489 -26.58 -3.79 23.43
N SER A 490 -25.31 -4.02 23.77
CA SER A 490 -24.60 -3.19 24.76
C SER A 490 -24.23 -1.80 24.24
N LEU A 491 -24.13 -1.66 22.91
CA LEU A 491 -23.82 -0.40 22.23
C LEU A 491 -25.08 0.46 21.98
N GLY A 492 -26.17 -0.18 21.54
CA GLY A 492 -27.43 0.48 21.20
C GLY A 492 -28.49 0.46 22.30
N GLY A 493 -28.26 -0.25 23.40
CA GLY A 493 -29.23 -0.44 24.47
C GLY A 493 -29.72 0.86 25.13
N ARG A 494 -30.89 0.77 25.79
CA ARG A 494 -31.59 1.84 26.52
C ARG A 494 -30.75 2.78 27.42
N PRO A 495 -29.56 2.44 27.97
CA PRO A 495 -28.71 3.45 28.61
C PRO A 495 -28.17 4.54 27.66
N ALA A 496 -28.07 4.33 26.34
CA ALA A 496 -27.61 5.36 25.41
C ALA A 496 -28.64 6.49 25.21
N ALA A 497 -29.94 6.15 25.25
CA ALA A 497 -31.04 7.11 25.27
C ALA A 497 -31.14 7.85 26.62
N ALA A 498 -30.58 7.25 27.68
CA ALA A 498 -30.63 7.75 29.04
C ALA A 498 -29.38 8.58 29.46
N GLY A 499 -28.69 9.22 28.51
CA GLY A 499 -27.46 9.98 28.77
C GLY A 499 -26.23 9.12 29.14
N GLY A 500 -26.42 7.81 29.26
CA GLY A 500 -25.37 6.83 29.49
C GLY A 500 -24.40 6.71 28.31
N VAL A 501 -23.28 6.07 28.60
CA VAL A 501 -22.14 5.93 27.70
C VAL A 501 -22.22 4.57 27.00
N ALA A 502 -21.98 4.52 25.68
CA ALA A 502 -22.06 3.29 24.90
C ALA A 502 -21.02 2.27 25.39
N LEU A 503 -21.44 1.03 25.67
CA LEU A 503 -20.56 0.03 26.27
C LEU A 503 -20.03 -0.92 25.20
N LEU A 504 -18.73 -0.82 24.89
CA LEU A 504 -18.03 -1.80 24.08
C LEU A 504 -17.82 -3.08 24.88
N ARG A 505 -18.69 -4.09 24.65
CA ARG A 505 -18.54 -5.46 25.16
C ARG A 505 -18.25 -6.45 24.06
N ARG A 506 -17.31 -7.37 24.31
CA ARG A 506 -17.05 -8.51 23.43
C ARG A 506 -18.25 -9.45 23.45
N ALA A 507 -18.53 -10.05 22.30
CA ALA A 507 -19.50 -11.14 22.22
C ALA A 507 -19.01 -12.34 23.04
N ASN A 508 -19.95 -13.07 23.63
CA ASN A 508 -19.70 -14.33 24.31
C ASN A 508 -19.97 -15.48 23.33
N PRO A 509 -18.96 -16.28 22.93
CA PRO A 509 -19.16 -17.38 21.99
C PRO A 509 -20.09 -18.47 22.52
N ARG A 510 -20.34 -18.57 23.83
CA ARG A 510 -21.23 -19.57 24.42
C ARG A 510 -22.71 -19.34 24.13
N LEU A 511 -23.11 -18.09 23.89
CA LEU A 511 -24.51 -17.74 23.59
C LEU A 511 -24.88 -18.03 22.12
N GLY A 512 -23.91 -18.24 21.24
CA GLY A 512 -24.12 -18.36 19.80
C GLY A 512 -24.29 -17.01 19.11
N TYR A 513 -24.72 -17.05 17.84
CA TYR A 513 -24.76 -15.87 16.97
C TYR A 513 -26.11 -15.75 16.26
N LEU A 514 -26.51 -14.54 15.90
CA LEU A 514 -27.71 -14.28 15.11
C LEU A 514 -27.35 -13.64 13.77
N ALA A 515 -27.80 -14.24 12.68
CA ALA A 515 -27.71 -13.67 11.34
C ALA A 515 -28.93 -12.79 11.07
N PHE A 516 -28.69 -11.58 10.57
CA PHE A 516 -29.72 -10.64 10.15
C PHE A 516 -29.28 -9.98 8.85
N GLY A 517 -29.98 -10.27 7.75
CA GLY A 517 -29.53 -9.92 6.40
C GLY A 517 -28.21 -10.63 6.04
N ASP A 518 -27.23 -9.90 5.53
CA ASP A 518 -25.93 -10.44 5.11
C ASP A 518 -24.88 -10.49 6.24
N LYS A 519 -25.27 -10.22 7.49
CA LYS A 519 -24.35 -10.01 8.62
C LYS A 519 -24.68 -10.90 9.80
N VAL A 520 -23.64 -11.37 10.47
CA VAL A 520 -23.73 -12.20 11.69
C VAL A 520 -23.31 -11.38 12.91
N TYR A 521 -24.16 -11.37 13.94
CA TYR A 521 -23.96 -10.60 15.17
C TYR A 521 -23.77 -11.52 16.37
N GLY A 522 -22.85 -11.14 17.27
CA GLY A 522 -22.63 -11.82 18.55
C GLY A 522 -23.09 -10.97 19.74
N PHE A 523 -23.43 -11.62 20.85
CA PHE A 523 -24.02 -10.95 22.03
C PHE A 523 -23.23 -11.23 23.30
N SER A 524 -23.19 -10.27 24.21
CA SER A 524 -22.54 -10.43 25.52
C SER A 524 -23.43 -11.06 26.58
N SER A 525 -24.73 -10.73 26.57
CA SER A 525 -25.71 -11.19 27.56
C SER A 525 -26.98 -11.73 26.92
N ASN A 526 -27.71 -12.55 27.66
CA ASN A 526 -29.02 -13.03 27.25
C ASN A 526 -30.02 -11.88 27.07
N ALA A 527 -29.91 -10.81 27.85
CA ALA A 527 -30.77 -9.63 27.73
C ALA A 527 -30.56 -8.90 26.39
N ASP A 528 -29.30 -8.73 25.98
CA ASP A 528 -28.94 -8.12 24.69
C ASP A 528 -29.45 -8.95 23.52
N MET A 529 -29.33 -10.27 23.61
CA MET A 529 -29.82 -11.20 22.59
C MET A 529 -31.35 -11.12 22.48
N ARG A 530 -32.09 -11.14 23.60
CA ARG A 530 -33.57 -11.00 23.59
C ARG A 530 -34.02 -9.66 23.01
N ALA A 531 -33.32 -8.57 23.34
CA ALA A 531 -33.64 -7.25 22.78
C ALA A 531 -33.49 -7.24 21.25
N PHE A 532 -32.44 -7.88 20.72
CA PHE A 532 -32.24 -8.01 19.28
C PHE A 532 -33.24 -8.98 18.62
N LEU A 533 -33.65 -10.04 19.30
CA LEU A 533 -34.72 -10.93 18.82
C LEU A 533 -36.08 -10.23 18.76
N SER A 534 -36.35 -9.33 19.71
CA SER A 534 -37.57 -8.54 19.68
C SER A 534 -37.57 -7.51 18.55
N ASP A 535 -36.50 -6.72 18.40
CA ASP A 535 -36.41 -5.70 17.35
C ASP A 535 -34.94 -5.48 16.93
N PRO A 536 -34.49 -6.13 15.83
CA PRO A 536 -33.11 -5.99 15.37
C PRO A 536 -32.83 -4.61 14.76
N ALA A 537 -33.83 -3.98 14.12
CA ALA A 537 -33.66 -2.71 13.42
C ALA A 537 -33.46 -1.56 14.41
N ALA A 538 -34.22 -1.53 15.51
CA ALA A 538 -34.04 -0.52 16.56
C ALA A 538 -32.67 -0.62 17.23
N VAL A 539 -32.16 -1.82 17.49
CA VAL A 539 -30.83 -2.01 18.10
C VAL A 539 -29.73 -1.49 17.16
N LEU A 540 -29.81 -1.80 15.86
CA LEU A 540 -28.84 -1.31 14.88
C LEU A 540 -28.91 0.21 14.68
N ALA A 541 -30.11 0.80 14.71
CA ALA A 541 -30.28 2.25 14.71
C ALA A 541 -29.66 2.89 15.97
N GLY A 542 -29.79 2.24 17.13
CA GLY A 542 -29.13 2.64 18.38
C GLY A 542 -27.60 2.62 18.26
N VAL A 543 -27.02 1.60 17.61
CA VAL A 543 -25.57 1.54 17.33
C VAL A 543 -25.14 2.70 16.42
N ALA A 544 -25.90 3.00 15.37
CA ALA A 544 -25.60 4.13 14.48
C ALA A 544 -25.66 5.48 15.22
N ALA A 545 -26.64 5.67 16.11
CA ALA A 545 -26.74 6.85 16.96
C ALA A 545 -25.58 6.97 17.95
N ALA A 546 -25.12 5.85 18.53
CA ALA A 546 -23.95 5.83 19.41
C ALA A 546 -22.67 6.25 18.67
N VAL A 547 -22.46 5.75 17.44
CA VAL A 547 -21.32 6.13 16.59
C VAL A 547 -21.41 7.59 16.15
N ALA A 548 -22.61 8.12 15.90
CA ALA A 548 -22.81 9.52 15.58
C ALA A 548 -22.47 10.44 16.76
N ARG A 549 -22.75 10.02 18.00
CA ARG A 549 -22.37 10.75 19.22
C ARG A 549 -20.87 10.66 19.52
N GLU A 550 -20.26 9.50 19.27
CA GLU A 550 -18.85 9.26 19.54
C GLU A 550 -18.17 8.61 18.31
N PRO A 551 -17.56 9.41 17.42
CA PRO A 551 -16.98 8.90 16.17
C PRO A 551 -15.77 7.97 16.39
N LEU A 552 -15.15 8.02 17.58
CA LEU A 552 -14.03 7.14 17.95
C LEU A 552 -14.44 5.66 18.03
N LEU A 553 -15.73 5.36 18.14
CA LEU A 553 -16.29 4.00 18.14
C LEU A 553 -16.33 3.39 16.73
N ALA A 554 -16.32 4.20 15.67
CA ALA A 554 -16.46 3.70 14.30
C ALA A 554 -15.37 2.69 13.94
N ARG A 555 -14.10 3.03 14.25
CA ARG A 555 -12.96 2.16 13.94
C ARG A 555 -13.04 0.83 14.68
N PRO A 556 -13.13 0.75 16.04
CA PRO A 556 -13.35 -0.49 16.80
C PRO A 556 -14.40 -1.43 16.25
N LEU A 557 -15.51 -0.86 15.76
CA LEU A 557 -16.65 -1.62 15.24
C LEU A 557 -16.46 -2.06 13.79
N GLY A 558 -15.32 -1.76 13.15
CA GLY A 558 -15.11 -2.01 11.73
C GLY A 558 -16.10 -1.26 10.84
N LEU A 559 -16.65 -0.15 11.32
CA LEU A 559 -17.56 0.70 10.56
C LEU A 559 -16.77 1.78 9.81
N PRO A 560 -17.22 2.21 8.63
CA PRO A 560 -16.61 3.34 7.93
C PRO A 560 -16.67 4.59 8.82
N PRO A 561 -15.69 5.50 8.72
CA PRO A 561 -15.74 6.76 9.45
C PRO A 561 -17.04 7.51 9.11
N PRO A 562 -17.73 8.10 10.11
CA PRO A 562 -19.03 8.75 9.91
C PRO A 562 -18.96 10.03 9.06
N VAL A 563 -17.76 10.61 8.94
CA VAL A 563 -17.48 11.68 7.99
C VAL A 563 -16.72 11.06 6.82
N ALA A 564 -17.11 11.37 5.59
CA ALA A 564 -16.36 11.03 4.40
C ALA A 564 -15.01 11.77 4.37
N SER A 565 -14.07 11.42 5.27
CA SER A 565 -12.67 11.75 5.05
C SER A 565 -12.25 10.86 3.91
N ALA A 566 -11.86 11.47 2.79
CA ALA A 566 -11.35 10.77 1.63
C ALA A 566 -10.34 9.72 2.11
N ASP A 567 -10.73 8.45 2.01
CA ASP A 567 -9.90 7.36 2.46
C ASP A 567 -8.63 7.42 1.63
N VAL A 568 -7.52 7.78 2.27
CA VAL A 568 -6.24 8.01 1.60
C VAL A 568 -5.84 6.76 0.82
N HIS A 569 -6.25 5.57 1.29
CA HIS A 569 -6.05 4.32 0.59
C HIS A 569 -6.91 4.24 -0.68
N ALA A 570 -8.22 4.52 -0.61
CA ALA A 570 -9.10 4.58 -1.77
C ALA A 570 -8.68 5.66 -2.79
N VAL A 571 -8.18 6.81 -2.32
CA VAL A 571 -7.62 7.87 -3.17
C VAL A 571 -6.32 7.43 -3.80
N LEU A 572 -5.38 6.81 -3.06
CA LEU A 572 -4.14 6.25 -3.61
C LEU A 572 -4.39 5.13 -4.61
N GLN A 573 -5.39 4.29 -4.35
CA GLN A 573 -5.80 3.19 -5.22
C GLN A 573 -6.51 3.71 -6.48
N ALA A 574 -7.27 4.81 -6.38
CA ALA A 574 -7.77 5.54 -7.55
C ALA A 574 -6.66 6.29 -8.31
N MET A 575 -5.61 6.73 -7.61
CA MET A 575 -4.42 7.38 -8.20
C MET A 575 -3.42 6.39 -8.82
N SER A 576 -3.53 5.09 -8.52
CA SER A 576 -2.68 4.06 -9.14
C SER A 576 -3.15 3.66 -10.55
N GLY A 577 -4.38 4.05 -10.93
CA GLY A 577 -4.81 4.06 -12.32
C GLY A 577 -4.16 5.21 -13.12
N PRO A 578 -4.09 5.12 -14.46
CA PRO A 578 -3.59 6.22 -15.28
C PRO A 578 -4.45 7.46 -15.04
N LEU A 579 -3.89 8.45 -14.33
CA LEU A 579 -4.52 9.74 -14.07
C LEU A 579 -4.90 10.39 -15.40
N LYS A 580 -6.21 10.43 -15.68
CA LYS A 580 -6.76 11.30 -16.72
C LYS A 580 -6.77 12.71 -16.13
N VAL A 581 -5.75 13.48 -16.48
CA VAL A 581 -5.70 14.91 -16.16
C VAL A 581 -6.34 15.66 -17.31
N ASP A 582 -7.35 16.48 -17.02
CA ASP A 582 -7.84 17.46 -17.98
C ASP A 582 -6.73 18.50 -18.22
N PHE A 583 -6.05 18.36 -19.35
CA PHE A 583 -5.01 19.29 -19.77
C PHE A 583 -5.66 20.51 -20.42
N GLY A 584 -6.00 21.51 -19.60
CA GLY A 584 -6.38 22.83 -20.07
C GLY A 584 -5.15 23.59 -20.56
N CYS A 585 -4.96 23.67 -21.89
CA CYS A 585 -3.96 24.56 -22.48
C CYS A 585 -4.36 26.02 -22.25
N GLN A 586 -3.88 26.63 -21.16
CA GLN A 586 -3.85 28.08 -21.06
C GLN A 586 -2.74 28.56 -22.01
N THR A 587 -3.10 29.31 -23.05
CA THR A 587 -2.14 29.85 -24.01
C THR A 587 -1.05 30.63 -23.25
N PRO A 588 0.24 30.24 -23.34
CA PRO A 588 1.29 30.91 -22.58
C PRO A 588 1.44 32.36 -23.07
N VAL A 589 1.26 33.31 -22.15
CA VAL A 589 1.29 34.76 -22.42
C VAL A 589 2.73 35.26 -22.67
N HIS A 590 3.74 34.43 -22.45
CA HIS A 590 5.14 34.73 -22.74
C HIS A 590 5.84 33.56 -23.42
N PHE A 591 5.98 33.62 -24.74
CA PHE A 591 6.94 32.78 -25.44
C PHE A 591 8.34 33.26 -25.06
N LEU A 592 9.11 32.42 -24.37
CA LEU A 592 10.56 32.61 -24.30
C LEU A 592 11.10 32.26 -25.69
N GLU A 593 11.23 33.26 -26.54
CA GLU A 593 11.82 33.11 -27.86
C GLU A 593 13.28 32.66 -27.69
N ARG A 594 13.51 31.35 -27.85
CA ARG A 594 14.85 30.82 -28.01
C ARG A 594 15.42 31.44 -29.27
N HIS A 595 16.39 32.33 -29.12
CA HIS A 595 17.09 33.00 -30.22
C HIS A 595 18.04 32.03 -30.96
N ILE A 596 17.47 30.95 -31.49
CA ILE A 596 18.19 29.97 -32.32
C ILE A 596 18.18 30.55 -33.73
N ASP A 597 19.31 31.13 -34.10
CA ASP A 597 19.55 31.53 -35.47
C ASP A 597 19.67 30.26 -36.34
N LYS A 598 18.64 30.01 -37.15
CA LYS A 598 18.57 28.86 -38.05
C LYS A 598 19.58 28.97 -39.20
N ASP A 599 20.11 30.17 -39.44
CA ASP A 599 21.09 30.45 -40.49
C ASP A 599 22.54 30.32 -39.99
N TYR A 600 22.74 30.10 -38.68
CA TYR A 600 24.06 29.94 -38.08
C TYR A 600 24.76 28.66 -38.57
N GLU A 601 25.92 28.84 -39.21
CA GLU A 601 26.85 27.75 -39.55
C GLU A 601 28.21 28.01 -38.91
N TRP A 602 28.74 27.00 -38.18
CA TRP A 602 30.05 27.09 -37.54
C TRP A 602 31.23 27.01 -38.53
N ASN A 603 30.98 26.55 -39.76
CA ASN A 603 32.02 26.31 -40.76
C ASN A 603 32.17 27.50 -41.72
N VAL A 604 33.30 28.20 -41.60
CA VAL A 604 33.65 29.37 -42.42
C VAL A 604 33.66 29.07 -43.92
N TRP A 605 34.02 27.84 -44.34
CA TRP A 605 34.00 27.46 -45.75
C TRP A 605 32.59 27.21 -46.28
N ALA A 606 31.65 26.79 -45.44
CA ALA A 606 30.24 26.67 -45.80
C ALA A 606 29.63 28.06 -46.03
N LEU A 607 29.94 29.02 -45.14
CA LEU A 607 29.55 30.42 -45.29
C LEU A 607 30.11 31.06 -46.57
N ARG A 608 31.39 30.81 -46.90
CA ARG A 608 31.99 31.29 -48.16
C ARG A 608 31.31 30.70 -49.39
N ARG A 609 30.96 29.40 -49.39
CA ARG A 609 30.23 28.78 -50.50
C ARG A 609 28.81 29.35 -50.63
N ARG A 610 28.10 29.57 -49.52
CA ARG A 610 26.78 30.24 -49.54
C ARG A 610 26.89 31.67 -50.06
N ALA A 611 27.89 32.44 -49.63
CA ALA A 611 28.12 33.79 -50.10
C ALA A 611 28.43 33.85 -51.61
N LEU A 612 29.27 32.92 -52.11
CA LEU A 612 29.54 32.78 -53.54
C LEU A 612 28.28 32.36 -54.32
N ALA A 613 27.46 31.46 -53.77
CA ALA A 613 26.20 31.05 -54.38
C ALA A 613 25.20 32.21 -54.45
N LEU A 614 25.08 33.02 -53.39
CA LEU A 614 24.24 34.22 -53.36
C LEU A 614 24.75 35.32 -54.29
N ALA A 615 26.06 35.53 -54.39
CA ALA A 615 26.66 36.45 -55.37
C ALA A 615 26.39 35.99 -56.80
N ASN A 616 26.52 34.68 -57.06
CA ASN A 616 26.17 34.08 -58.35
C ASN A 616 24.66 34.20 -58.64
N LEU A 617 23.79 34.11 -57.63
CA LEU A 617 22.35 34.32 -57.77
C LEU A 617 22.01 35.80 -58.04
N ARG A 618 22.72 36.76 -57.42
CA ARG A 618 22.58 38.20 -57.73
C ARG A 618 22.98 38.54 -59.16
N ASN A 619 23.99 37.86 -59.69
CA ASN A 619 24.43 38.04 -61.08
C ASN A 619 23.56 37.26 -62.09
N LYS A 620 22.62 36.43 -61.61
CA LYS A 620 21.64 35.74 -62.45
C LYS A 620 20.36 36.59 -62.51
N ALA A 621 20.15 37.27 -63.64
CA ALA A 621 18.91 37.98 -63.89
C ALA A 621 17.75 36.98 -64.04
N THR A 622 16.79 37.01 -63.12
CA THR A 622 15.53 36.28 -63.27
C THR A 622 14.58 37.10 -64.14
N HIS A 623 14.10 36.51 -65.22
CA HIS A 623 13.05 37.10 -66.04
C HIS A 623 11.69 36.77 -65.39
N SER A 624 10.91 37.81 -65.11
CA SER A 624 9.54 37.82 -64.58
C SER A 624 9.34 37.57 -63.08
N ALA A 625 8.45 38.39 -62.53
CA ALA A 625 8.20 38.67 -61.13
C ALA A 625 6.80 38.19 -60.71
N GLN A 626 6.64 37.84 -59.43
CA GLN A 626 5.43 38.19 -58.70
C GLN A 626 5.72 38.19 -57.18
N THR A 627 5.42 39.31 -56.53
CA THR A 627 5.67 39.63 -55.12
C THR A 627 4.51 39.21 -54.21
N ALA A 628 4.78 39.13 -52.91
CA ALA A 628 3.94 38.60 -51.83
C ALA A 628 2.59 39.33 -51.56
N GLU A 629 2.18 40.29 -52.38
CA GLU A 629 0.93 41.05 -52.22
C GLU A 629 -0.32 40.31 -52.73
N SER A 630 -0.19 39.12 -53.31
CA SER A 630 -1.35 38.34 -53.81
C SER A 630 -2.12 37.58 -52.71
N HIS A 631 -1.70 37.66 -51.44
CA HIS A 631 -2.27 36.86 -50.35
C HIS A 631 -3.56 37.45 -49.73
N PHE A 632 -3.93 38.70 -50.06
CA PHE A 632 -5.09 39.41 -49.48
C PHE A 632 -6.37 39.42 -50.34
N LYS A 633 -6.45 38.61 -51.40
CA LYS A 633 -7.68 38.46 -52.20
C LYS A 633 -8.28 37.06 -52.06
N ARG A 634 -8.85 36.76 -50.89
CA ARG A 634 -9.94 35.77 -50.77
C ARG A 634 -10.94 36.22 -49.71
N GLU A 635 -12.20 36.30 -50.15
CA GLU A 635 -13.38 36.60 -49.34
C GLU A 635 -13.61 35.48 -48.31
N ASN A 636 -13.88 35.87 -47.06
CA ASN A 636 -14.25 34.98 -45.97
C ASN A 636 -15.78 34.89 -45.90
N GLU A 637 -16.35 33.75 -46.27
CA GLU A 637 -17.75 33.41 -45.96
C GLU A 637 -17.78 32.50 -44.72
N THR A 638 -18.51 32.92 -43.69
CA THR A 638 -18.73 32.18 -42.45
C THR A 638 -19.85 31.17 -42.64
N GLN A 639 -19.57 29.88 -42.44
CA GLN A 639 -20.61 28.84 -42.37
C GLN A 639 -20.49 28.01 -41.09
N VAL A 640 -21.65 27.82 -40.45
CA VAL A 640 -21.87 27.08 -39.22
C VAL A 640 -21.87 25.57 -39.52
N TRP A 641 -21.06 24.79 -38.78
CA TRP A 641 -20.99 23.33 -38.92
C TRP A 641 -21.93 22.61 -37.97
N LYS A 642 -22.79 21.73 -38.50
CA LYS A 642 -23.38 20.61 -37.75
C LYS A 642 -22.56 19.33 -38.04
N PRO A 643 -22.34 18.46 -37.04
CA PRO A 643 -21.45 17.31 -37.18
C PRO A 643 -22.04 16.28 -38.15
N ARG A 644 -21.17 15.72 -39.01
CA ARG A 644 -21.50 14.61 -39.90
C ARG A 644 -20.58 13.43 -39.64
N GLU A 645 -21.16 12.24 -39.79
CA GLU A 645 -20.54 10.94 -39.58
C GLU A 645 -19.44 10.63 -40.59
N ALA A 646 -18.40 9.96 -40.10
CA ALA A 646 -17.19 9.63 -40.83
C ALA A 646 -17.32 8.34 -41.63
N VAL A 647 -16.88 8.37 -42.89
CA VAL A 647 -16.34 7.19 -43.60
C VAL A 647 -15.13 7.65 -44.43
N VAL A 648 -14.03 6.92 -44.29
CA VAL A 648 -12.74 7.21 -44.93
C VAL A 648 -12.65 6.51 -46.29
N GLN A 649 -12.23 7.22 -47.33
CA GLN A 649 -11.78 6.65 -48.60
C GLN A 649 -10.43 7.30 -48.97
N THR A 650 -9.43 6.48 -49.26
CA THR A 650 -8.03 6.88 -49.46
C THR A 650 -7.81 7.73 -50.73
N ARG A 651 -6.84 8.65 -50.68
CA ARG A 651 -6.38 9.45 -51.84
C ARG A 651 -5.63 8.56 -52.83
N VAL A 652 -6.05 8.57 -54.10
CA VAL A 652 -5.15 8.31 -55.23
C VAL A 652 -4.68 9.66 -55.76
N THR A 653 -3.38 9.93 -55.70
CA THR A 653 -2.77 11.12 -56.29
C THR A 653 -2.35 10.83 -57.73
N LYS A 654 -2.79 11.66 -58.69
CA LYS A 654 -2.42 11.57 -60.11
C LYS A 654 -1.88 12.91 -60.58
N GLY A 655 -0.62 12.93 -61.04
CA GLY A 655 0.01 14.12 -61.62
C GLY A 655 -0.19 14.20 -63.14
N GLN A 656 -0.41 15.39 -63.67
CA GLN A 656 -0.41 15.68 -65.11
C GLN A 656 0.96 16.22 -65.52
N ALA A 657 1.59 15.64 -66.55
CA ALA A 657 2.79 16.17 -67.20
C ALA A 657 2.42 16.73 -68.58
N MET A 658 3.07 17.82 -68.99
CA MET A 658 2.76 18.54 -70.23
C MET A 658 3.70 18.10 -71.37
N PRO A 659 3.20 17.94 -72.63
CA PRO A 659 4.00 17.47 -73.77
C PRO A 659 5.22 18.36 -74.07
N ARG A 660 6.33 17.73 -74.47
CA ARG A 660 7.59 18.43 -74.82
C ARG A 660 7.73 18.56 -76.33
N LYS A 661 7.92 19.80 -76.80
CA LYS A 661 8.18 20.12 -78.20
C LYS A 661 9.68 20.27 -78.43
N LEU A 662 10.24 19.49 -79.36
CA LEU A 662 11.65 19.52 -79.73
C LEU A 662 11.79 19.83 -81.22
N GLN A 663 12.84 20.58 -81.57
CA GLN A 663 13.14 20.94 -82.95
C GLN A 663 14.55 20.45 -83.29
N TYR A 664 14.64 19.60 -84.30
CA TYR A 664 15.89 19.00 -84.74
C TYR A 664 16.26 19.51 -86.12
N VAL A 665 17.51 19.95 -86.28
CA VAL A 665 18.05 20.45 -87.55
C VAL A 665 19.09 19.46 -88.04
N ALA A 666 18.82 18.83 -89.18
CA ALA A 666 19.70 17.87 -89.81
C ALA A 666 20.32 18.46 -91.09
N GLY A 667 21.52 17.99 -91.45
CA GLY A 667 22.19 18.39 -92.69
C GLY A 667 23.21 19.53 -92.56
N LEU A 668 23.54 19.98 -91.34
CA LEU A 668 24.55 21.04 -91.11
C LEU A 668 26.01 20.55 -91.22
N ARG A 669 26.25 19.24 -91.32
CA ARG A 669 27.60 18.64 -91.41
C ARG A 669 27.64 17.53 -92.48
N GLY A 670 27.19 17.83 -93.70
CA GLY A 670 27.25 16.94 -94.86
C GLY A 670 28.05 17.56 -96.01
N ALA A 671 28.27 16.80 -97.09
CA ALA A 671 28.92 17.29 -98.32
C ALA A 671 28.21 18.55 -98.87
N ALA A 672 28.92 19.37 -99.66
CA ALA A 672 28.51 20.73 -100.04
C ALA A 672 27.10 20.85 -100.66
N ASP A 673 26.54 19.76 -101.17
CA ASP A 673 25.24 19.71 -101.84
C ASP A 673 24.08 19.31 -100.91
N ALA A 674 24.33 19.06 -99.61
CA ALA A 674 23.33 18.64 -98.64
C ALA A 674 22.46 19.82 -98.17
N LYS A 675 21.15 19.78 -98.46
CA LYS A 675 20.20 20.82 -98.03
C LYS A 675 19.81 20.67 -96.55
N MET A 676 19.82 21.79 -95.83
CA MET A 676 19.39 21.86 -94.42
C MET A 676 17.88 21.60 -94.30
N ASN A 677 17.50 20.62 -93.48
CA ASN A 677 16.11 20.32 -93.15
C ASN A 677 15.86 20.46 -91.65
N VAL A 678 14.76 21.13 -91.31
CA VAL A 678 14.35 21.35 -89.93
C VAL A 678 13.07 20.57 -89.65
N VAL A 679 13.13 19.61 -88.75
CA VAL A 679 12.00 18.79 -88.33
C VAL A 679 11.56 19.21 -86.93
N ARG A 680 10.27 19.56 -86.77
CA ARG A 680 9.64 19.87 -85.48
C ARG A 680 8.85 18.65 -85.02
N LEU A 681 9.11 18.18 -83.81
CA LEU A 681 8.46 17.03 -83.19
C LEU A 681 7.80 17.45 -81.88
N GLU A 682 6.53 17.09 -81.70
CA GLU A 682 5.83 17.22 -80.42
C GLU A 682 5.72 15.82 -79.80
N LEU A 683 6.41 15.60 -78.69
CA LEU A 683 6.42 14.33 -77.97
C LEU A 683 5.45 14.42 -76.79
N ASP A 684 4.31 13.75 -76.95
CA ASP A 684 3.36 13.58 -75.87
C ASP A 684 3.82 12.43 -74.98
N LEU A 685 4.38 12.76 -73.82
CA LEU A 685 4.85 11.78 -72.83
C LEU A 685 3.62 11.29 -72.04
N GLY A 686 2.73 10.60 -72.74
CA GLY A 686 1.58 9.90 -72.18
C GLY A 686 2.02 8.88 -71.13
N GLN A 687 1.19 8.73 -70.10
CA GLN A 687 1.46 8.00 -68.86
C GLN A 687 2.04 6.59 -69.09
N PRO A 688 3.06 6.16 -68.33
CA PRO A 688 3.45 4.76 -68.30
C PRO A 688 2.29 3.94 -67.70
N HIS A 689 1.82 2.99 -68.50
CA HIS A 689 0.67 2.13 -68.25
C HIS A 689 0.67 1.45 -66.87
N GLN A 690 -0.49 1.51 -66.23
CA GLN A 690 -0.99 0.49 -65.31
C GLN A 690 -1.51 -0.69 -66.14
N HIS A 691 -0.94 -1.88 -65.91
CA HIS A 691 -1.71 -3.12 -65.80
C HIS A 691 -1.95 -3.38 -64.32
#